data_AF-A0A0D2N5B8-F1
#
_entry.id   AF-A0A0D2N5B8-F1
#
_cell.length_a   1.000
_cell.length_b   1.000
_cell.length_c   1.000
_cell.angle_alpha   90.00
_cell.angle_beta   90.00
_cell.angle_gamma   90.00
#
_symmetry.space_group_name_H-M   'P 1'
#
loop_
_entity.id
_entity.type
_entity.pdbx_description
1 polymer ?
#
loop_
_entity_poly.entity_id
_entity_poly.type
_entity_poly.pdbx_seq_one_letter_code
_entity_poly.pdbx_strand_id
1 'polypeptide(L)'
;MPGYTTTVNVIFTGHQAQFVLDVTAACLPLYEEVFKVEYPLPKLDTLLAHDFEGAMEHWGLITGATQILLIDLIKSTQQEKVSVFHIQCHEIAHMWFGNITTMKWWDTLYLNEGFATLMGELIIPDRIHPEWRAGSEFVVGHFNRALNLDAKLSSHPVEVECPDANRINEMFDDLSYSKAGSVLRMLSHYVGADKFLEGVSLYLKAHLFGNAVTHDLWQGISAATGIDIAELMDDWITKIGYPVLTVTENVAGIHVRQDRFLETGPADPKDNETIWNIPLSLLSTEHGISSVDKAMVLREREATFVVDTTKPFKLNTGTKGVYRVLYTPKRLAKIATEAAQPKSVFSLDDRTGLLQDAFALSKAGFSTPSSSLTVVDLWRSEKEYVVWEGMAAGLDELVSIWWEDASVVENLKRFQRTLFVPLVERLGYEYSENDSRDRILLRTLAITQAAAADDKGVLQVLQAKFKRFLKTGNNSHIPAELQQVTYAVAVKFGGRVEYDTIVKIFELRRTPSEQKAASFAMGASQDLEIIHETTEFIVNKARDQDLIPLFAALSANFASRRAATQTFMQNYDTFYNRYKDQLSLGVLVSACLNYYSSQADYQAIETYFKVKDTSKYSHALAQSLDGIKARSAYVERATADILDWFHKNI
;
A
#
# COMPACT_ATOMS: atom_id res chain seq x y z
N MET A 1 2.82 27.53 28.63
CA MET A 1 4.04 28.01 29.33
C MET A 1 4.45 29.34 28.66
N PRO A 2 5.55 30.05 28.98
CA PRO A 2 6.02 31.11 28.08
C PRO A 2 6.28 30.45 26.72
N GLY A 3 5.71 30.99 25.63
CA GLY A 3 5.83 30.39 24.30
C GLY A 3 7.30 30.35 23.86
N TYR A 4 7.92 29.18 23.98
CA TYR A 4 9.25 28.95 23.43
C TYR A 4 9.12 28.80 21.92
N THR A 5 9.98 29.48 21.17
CA THR A 5 10.12 29.21 19.74
C THR A 5 10.95 27.94 19.58
N THR A 6 10.37 26.89 19.01
CA THR A 6 11.11 25.67 18.66
C THR A 6 11.97 25.91 17.43
N THR A 7 13.27 25.70 17.56
CA THR A 7 14.18 25.75 16.41
C THR A 7 14.16 24.43 15.66
N VAL A 8 13.90 24.45 14.35
CA VAL A 8 13.95 23.26 13.49
C VAL A 8 15.21 23.28 12.64
N ASN A 9 15.93 22.16 12.58
CA ASN A 9 17.16 22.05 11.77
C ASN A 9 17.21 20.71 11.02
N VAL A 10 17.94 20.68 9.90
CA VAL A 10 18.34 19.43 9.25
C VAL A 10 19.86 19.35 9.19
N ILE A 11 20.42 18.27 9.73
CA ILE A 11 21.84 18.01 9.79
C ILE A 11 22.23 17.16 8.59
N PHE A 12 22.60 17.83 7.49
CA PHE A 12 23.15 17.20 6.29
C PHE A 12 23.94 18.21 5.46
N THR A 13 24.99 17.77 4.77
CA THR A 13 25.77 18.63 3.87
C THR A 13 25.16 18.63 2.47
N GLY A 14 24.25 19.56 2.17
CA GLY A 14 23.75 19.77 0.80
C GLY A 14 22.34 20.39 0.72
N HIS A 15 22.00 20.95 -0.44
CA HIS A 15 20.70 21.59 -0.69
C HIS A 15 19.53 20.59 -0.77
N GLN A 16 19.81 19.31 -0.98
CA GLN A 16 18.81 18.23 -1.10
C GLN A 16 18.05 17.92 0.21
N ALA A 17 18.49 18.51 1.33
CA ALA A 17 17.86 18.38 2.64
C ALA A 17 16.84 19.50 2.94
N GLN A 18 16.76 20.54 2.10
CA GLN A 18 15.90 21.70 2.35
C GLN A 18 14.42 21.32 2.43
N PHE A 19 13.96 20.39 1.59
CA PHE A 19 12.56 19.97 1.59
C PHE A 19 12.14 19.36 2.94
N VAL A 20 13.00 18.56 3.57
CA VAL A 20 12.75 17.99 4.91
C VAL A 20 12.63 19.08 5.98
N LEU A 21 13.45 20.14 5.88
CA LEU A 21 13.38 21.28 6.78
C LEU A 21 12.05 22.03 6.62
N ASP A 22 11.64 22.28 5.38
CA ASP A 22 10.40 23.00 5.06
C ASP A 22 9.17 22.22 5.56
N VAL A 23 9.15 20.90 5.36
CA VAL A 23 8.10 20.02 5.89
C VAL A 23 8.06 20.07 7.42
N THR A 24 9.21 20.03 8.08
CA THR A 24 9.27 20.09 9.55
C THR A 24 8.74 21.41 10.10
N ALA A 25 9.14 22.52 9.47
CA ALA A 25 8.66 23.86 9.84
C ALA A 25 7.14 24.01 9.64
N ALA A 26 6.56 23.34 8.64
CA ALA A 26 5.14 23.38 8.35
C ALA A 26 4.30 22.42 9.23
N CYS A 27 4.75 21.17 9.43
CA CYS A 27 3.99 20.16 10.17
C CYS A 27 3.97 20.43 11.69
N LEU A 28 5.08 20.86 12.29
CA LEU A 28 5.21 20.93 13.76
C LEU A 28 4.14 21.84 14.44
N PRO A 29 3.88 23.09 13.98
CA PRO A 29 2.87 23.95 14.60
C PRO A 29 1.44 23.41 14.44
N LEU A 30 1.16 22.70 13.34
CA LEU A 30 -0.16 22.09 13.13
C LEU A 30 -0.42 20.96 14.11
N TYR A 31 0.61 20.18 14.47
CA TYR A 31 0.49 19.16 15.50
C TYR A 31 0.21 19.76 16.88
N GLU A 32 0.89 20.85 17.24
CA GLU A 32 0.61 21.60 18.48
C GLU A 32 -0.83 22.11 18.53
N GLU A 33 -1.33 22.65 17.42
CA GLU A 33 -2.70 23.14 17.28
C GLU A 33 -3.72 22.01 17.42
N VAL A 34 -3.53 20.92 16.67
CA VAL A 34 -4.45 19.78 16.62
C VAL A 34 -4.58 19.11 17.97
N PHE A 35 -3.45 18.83 18.63
CA PHE A 35 -3.45 18.13 19.91
C PHE A 35 -3.62 19.06 21.10
N LYS A 36 -3.49 20.38 20.91
CA LYS A 36 -3.50 21.37 22.00
C LYS A 36 -2.50 20.99 23.10
N VAL A 37 -1.34 20.50 22.68
CA VAL A 37 -0.20 20.08 23.50
C VAL A 37 1.05 20.62 22.79
N GLU A 38 1.75 21.57 23.43
CA GLU A 38 2.97 22.18 22.90
C GLU A 38 4.09 21.14 22.79
N TYR A 39 4.95 21.26 21.77
CA TYR A 39 6.18 20.50 21.71
C TYR A 39 7.16 21.02 22.78
N PRO A 40 7.65 20.16 23.69
CA PRO A 40 8.25 20.66 24.94
C PRO A 40 9.75 21.00 24.83
N LEU A 41 10.43 20.64 23.74
CA LEU A 41 11.87 20.85 23.61
C LEU A 41 12.17 22.13 22.81
N PRO A 42 13.28 22.83 23.09
CA PRO A 42 13.62 24.07 22.39
C PRO A 42 14.02 23.87 20.92
N LYS A 43 14.25 22.62 20.50
CA LYS A 43 14.63 22.27 19.13
C LYS A 43 14.13 20.90 18.67
N LEU A 44 14.00 20.73 17.37
CA LEU A 44 13.77 19.46 16.69
C LEU A 44 14.70 19.38 15.47
N ASP A 45 15.70 18.50 15.55
CA ASP A 45 16.63 18.28 14.45
C ASP A 45 16.25 17.03 13.67
N THR A 46 16.57 16.99 12.37
CA THR A 46 16.58 15.78 11.55
C THR A 46 17.99 15.47 11.06
N LEU A 47 18.57 14.33 11.43
CA LEU A 47 19.87 13.85 10.97
C LEU A 47 19.68 12.84 9.82
N LEU A 48 20.27 13.14 8.66
CA LEU A 48 20.23 12.24 7.51
C LEU A 48 21.51 11.38 7.44
N ALA A 49 21.38 10.07 7.60
CA ALA A 49 22.48 9.12 7.67
C ALA A 49 22.58 8.23 6.41
N HIS A 50 23.81 7.91 5.99
CA HIS A 50 24.04 7.05 4.82
C HIS A 50 23.79 5.56 5.10
N ASP A 51 24.22 5.09 6.27
CA ASP A 51 24.05 3.71 6.71
C ASP A 51 22.98 3.66 7.81
N PHE A 52 21.72 3.65 7.37
CA PHE A 52 20.55 3.61 8.26
C PHE A 52 19.38 2.92 7.55
N GLU A 53 18.54 2.24 8.33
CA GLU A 53 17.32 1.59 7.85
C GLU A 53 16.12 2.45 8.26
N GLY A 54 15.30 2.87 7.30
CA GLY A 54 14.08 3.63 7.60
C GLY A 54 14.35 5.03 8.17
N ALA A 55 13.47 5.44 9.08
CA ALA A 55 13.57 6.61 9.95
C ALA A 55 13.24 6.20 11.39
N MET A 56 13.61 7.04 12.35
CA MET A 56 13.39 6.80 13.78
C MET A 56 13.23 8.12 14.52
N GLU A 57 12.25 8.15 15.41
CA GLU A 57 11.65 9.34 16.01
C GLU A 57 12.38 9.88 17.25
N HIS A 58 13.70 9.68 17.40
CA HIS A 58 14.37 10.04 18.65
C HIS A 58 14.07 11.48 19.06
N TRP A 59 13.67 11.67 20.32
CA TRP A 59 13.06 12.92 20.75
C TRP A 59 14.02 14.11 20.67
N GLY A 60 13.71 15.05 19.76
CA GLY A 60 14.56 16.21 19.46
C GLY A 60 15.70 15.96 18.47
N LEU A 61 15.82 14.74 17.92
CA LEU A 61 16.75 14.36 16.87
C LEU A 61 16.19 13.20 16.03
N ILE A 62 15.25 13.48 15.13
CA ILE A 62 14.77 12.49 14.16
C ILE A 62 15.98 12.01 13.35
N THR A 63 16.15 10.70 13.18
CA THR A 63 17.20 10.13 12.32
C THR A 63 16.55 9.45 11.14
N GLY A 64 17.05 9.65 9.93
CA GLY A 64 16.52 8.91 8.79
C GLY A 64 17.54 8.72 7.69
N ALA A 65 17.26 7.71 6.87
CA ALA A 65 18.21 7.27 5.88
C ALA A 65 18.18 8.16 4.62
N THR A 66 19.36 8.45 4.06
CA THR A 66 19.47 9.32 2.87
C THR A 66 18.68 8.79 1.67
N GLN A 67 18.46 7.48 1.55
CA GLN A 67 17.68 6.89 0.46
C GLN A 67 16.17 7.17 0.52
N ILE A 68 15.62 7.54 1.69
CA ILE A 68 14.18 7.80 1.86
C ILE A 68 13.83 9.25 2.21
N LEU A 69 14.79 10.05 2.71
CA LEU A 69 14.56 11.44 3.10
C LEU A 69 15.34 12.47 2.26
N LEU A 70 16.41 12.07 1.55
CA LEU A 70 17.16 13.01 0.72
C LEU A 70 16.51 13.13 -0.65
N ILE A 71 16.24 14.37 -1.09
CA ILE A 71 15.51 14.60 -2.34
C ILE A 71 16.10 15.71 -3.20
N ASP A 72 16.23 15.44 -4.50
CA ASP A 72 16.51 16.47 -5.51
C ASP A 72 15.18 16.84 -6.19
N LEU A 73 14.62 18.00 -5.86
CA LEU A 73 13.29 18.38 -6.34
C LEU A 73 13.17 18.48 -7.87
N ILE A 74 14.29 18.60 -8.59
CA ILE A 74 14.33 18.63 -10.05
C ILE A 74 14.40 17.21 -10.63
N LYS A 75 15.16 16.31 -9.98
CA LYS A 75 15.43 14.96 -10.48
C LYS A 75 14.55 13.86 -9.87
N SER A 76 13.71 14.19 -8.90
CA SER A 76 12.85 13.23 -8.20
C SER A 76 11.43 13.26 -8.75
N THR A 77 10.79 12.10 -8.73
CA THR A 77 9.38 11.93 -9.13
C THR A 77 8.42 12.61 -8.15
N GLN A 78 7.18 12.84 -8.56
CA GLN A 78 6.12 13.31 -7.68
C GLN A 78 5.86 12.32 -6.52
N GLN A 79 5.92 11.01 -6.79
CA GLN A 79 5.71 10.00 -5.75
C GLN A 79 6.82 10.03 -4.68
N GLU A 80 8.07 10.27 -5.07
CA GLU A 80 9.18 10.41 -4.14
C GLU A 80 9.03 11.65 -3.25
N LYS A 81 8.56 12.77 -3.81
CA LYS A 81 8.26 13.99 -3.03
C LYS A 81 7.20 13.74 -1.96
N VAL A 82 6.10 13.08 -2.34
CA VAL A 82 5.02 12.70 -1.41
C VAL A 82 5.54 11.73 -0.34
N SER A 83 6.36 10.75 -0.73
CA SER A 83 6.92 9.77 0.21
C SER A 83 7.80 10.43 1.26
N VAL A 84 8.72 11.32 0.86
CA VAL A 84 9.57 12.08 1.81
C VAL A 84 8.73 12.95 2.73
N PHE A 85 7.69 13.60 2.19
CA PHE A 85 6.75 14.40 2.98
C PHE A 85 6.06 13.55 4.05
N HIS A 86 5.46 12.41 3.66
CA HIS A 86 4.76 11.51 4.57
C HIS A 86 5.69 10.98 5.66
N ILE A 87 6.87 10.47 5.31
CA ILE A 87 7.85 9.96 6.28
C ILE A 87 8.19 11.06 7.29
N GLN A 88 8.58 12.25 6.84
CA GLN A 88 8.95 13.32 7.77
C GLN A 88 7.77 13.74 8.66
N CYS A 89 6.56 13.81 8.12
CA CYS A 89 5.37 14.20 8.88
C CYS A 89 4.92 13.07 9.85
N HIS A 90 5.19 11.78 9.55
CA HIS A 90 5.05 10.61 10.43
C HIS A 90 6.02 10.69 11.62
N GLU A 91 7.32 10.93 11.37
CA GLU A 91 8.32 11.09 12.42
C GLU A 91 8.02 12.26 13.37
N ILE A 92 7.42 13.35 12.86
CA ILE A 92 6.99 14.47 13.70
C ILE A 92 5.76 14.10 14.55
N ALA A 93 4.85 13.27 14.03
CA ALA A 93 3.70 12.78 14.80
C ALA A 93 4.15 12.03 16.06
N HIS A 94 5.24 11.27 15.95
CA HIS A 94 5.82 10.53 17.06
C HIS A 94 6.32 11.41 18.22
N MET A 95 6.54 12.71 17.99
CA MET A 95 6.81 13.64 19.10
C MET A 95 5.66 13.64 20.12
N TRP A 96 4.42 13.35 19.69
CA TRP A 96 3.28 13.13 20.58
C TRP A 96 3.03 11.64 20.86
N PHE A 97 3.02 10.80 19.82
CA PHE A 97 2.71 9.36 19.92
C PHE A 97 3.98 8.51 19.91
N GLY A 98 4.49 8.22 21.10
CA GLY A 98 5.73 7.47 21.32
C GLY A 98 6.70 8.21 22.23
N ASN A 99 6.84 9.52 22.04
CA ASN A 99 7.74 10.34 22.87
C ASN A 99 7.04 10.99 24.07
N ILE A 100 6.06 11.89 23.85
CA ILE A 100 5.30 12.52 24.95
C ILE A 100 4.46 11.48 25.69
N THR A 101 3.74 10.63 24.95
CA THR A 101 2.98 9.51 25.52
C THR A 101 3.44 8.24 24.83
N THR A 102 4.04 7.34 25.58
CA THR A 102 4.59 6.09 25.07
C THR A 102 3.65 4.94 25.37
N MET A 103 3.52 3.95 24.49
CA MET A 103 2.87 2.69 24.88
C MET A 103 3.52 2.09 26.13
N LYS A 104 2.74 1.39 26.97
CA LYS A 104 3.27 0.76 28.19
C LYS A 104 4.16 -0.44 27.89
N TRP A 105 3.80 -1.18 26.85
CA TRP A 105 4.58 -2.30 26.36
C TRP A 105 4.35 -2.47 24.85
N TRP A 106 5.20 -3.27 24.22
CA TRP A 106 5.20 -3.51 22.77
C TRP A 106 3.95 -4.25 22.25
N ASP A 107 3.13 -4.79 23.14
CA ASP A 107 1.84 -5.38 22.78
C ASP A 107 0.87 -4.35 22.19
N THR A 108 1.04 -3.08 22.55
CA THR A 108 0.23 -1.95 22.10
C THR A 108 1.04 -0.97 21.23
N LEU A 109 2.04 -1.47 20.49
CA LEU A 109 2.89 -0.69 19.57
C LEU A 109 2.08 0.25 18.65
N TYR A 110 0.88 -0.18 18.24
CA TYR A 110 -0.01 0.60 17.39
C TYR A 110 -0.42 1.97 17.97
N LEU A 111 -0.36 2.16 19.29
CA LEU A 111 -0.61 3.46 19.93
C LEU A 111 0.40 4.52 19.49
N ASN A 112 1.60 4.09 19.09
CA ASN A 112 2.59 4.93 18.44
C ASN A 112 2.36 4.91 16.92
N GLU A 113 2.54 3.75 16.30
CA GLU A 113 2.68 3.63 14.84
C GLU A 113 1.38 3.89 14.09
N GLY A 114 0.26 3.36 14.58
CA GLY A 114 -1.05 3.56 13.96
C GLY A 114 -1.50 5.02 14.00
N PHE A 115 -1.16 5.75 15.07
CA PHE A 115 -1.42 7.18 15.16
C PHE A 115 -0.49 8.00 14.29
N ALA A 116 0.81 7.68 14.28
CA ALA A 116 1.76 8.35 13.42
C ALA A 116 1.39 8.18 11.94
N THR A 117 0.95 6.98 11.53
CA THR A 117 0.43 6.72 10.17
C THR A 117 -0.84 7.52 9.88
N LEU A 118 -1.84 7.50 10.77
CA LEU A 118 -3.08 8.26 10.54
C LEU A 118 -2.82 9.76 10.44
N MET A 119 -1.96 10.29 11.29
CA MET A 119 -1.73 11.72 11.36
C MET A 119 -0.77 12.21 10.27
N GLY A 120 0.37 11.53 10.11
CA GLY A 120 1.44 11.88 9.20
C GLY A 120 1.17 11.54 7.73
N GLU A 121 0.28 10.58 7.45
CA GLU A 121 0.01 10.12 6.07
C GLU A 121 -1.44 10.33 5.63
N LEU A 122 -2.28 10.94 6.48
CA LEU A 122 -3.63 11.34 6.10
C LEU A 122 -4.01 12.73 6.64
N ILE A 123 -4.10 12.92 7.96
CA ILE A 123 -4.75 14.11 8.53
C ILE A 123 -3.94 15.39 8.29
N ILE A 124 -2.63 15.38 8.54
CA ILE A 124 -1.78 16.56 8.34
C ILE A 124 -1.49 16.80 6.85
N PRO A 125 -1.16 15.78 6.02
CA PRO A 125 -1.05 15.96 4.58
C PRO A 125 -2.29 16.57 3.94
N ASP A 126 -3.51 16.15 4.31
CA ASP A 126 -4.75 16.72 3.75
C ASP A 126 -4.95 18.21 4.11
N ARG A 127 -4.41 18.66 5.24
CA ARG A 127 -4.45 20.07 5.67
C ARG A 127 -3.43 20.94 4.93
N ILE A 128 -2.24 20.40 4.66
CA ILE A 128 -1.14 21.15 4.01
C ILE A 128 -1.29 21.09 2.47
N HIS A 129 -1.64 19.92 1.94
CA HIS A 129 -1.72 19.61 0.51
C HIS A 129 -3.08 18.96 0.17
N PRO A 130 -4.21 19.68 0.30
CA PRO A 130 -5.53 19.14 -0.03
C PRO A 130 -5.64 18.67 -1.49
N GLU A 131 -4.82 19.23 -2.39
CA GLU A 131 -4.73 18.81 -3.78
C GLU A 131 -4.17 17.39 -3.98
N TRP A 132 -3.52 16.81 -2.98
CA TRP A 132 -3.04 15.42 -3.03
C TRP A 132 -4.15 14.40 -2.76
N ARG A 133 -5.29 14.85 -2.22
CA ARG A 133 -6.44 13.99 -1.90
C ARG A 133 -6.01 12.80 -1.03
N ALA A 134 -5.35 13.10 0.08
CA ALA A 134 -4.75 12.10 0.98
C ALA A 134 -5.75 11.00 1.40
N GLY A 135 -7.05 11.32 1.48
CA GLY A 135 -8.11 10.34 1.72
C GLY A 135 -8.12 9.15 0.77
N SER A 136 -7.94 9.39 -0.54
CA SER A 136 -7.93 8.35 -1.58
C SER A 136 -6.57 7.65 -1.67
N GLU A 137 -5.48 8.41 -1.50
CA GLU A 137 -4.11 7.87 -1.43
C GLU A 137 -3.98 6.89 -0.25
N PHE A 138 -4.55 7.22 0.91
CA PHE A 138 -4.57 6.34 2.09
C PHE A 138 -5.33 5.03 1.84
N VAL A 139 -6.38 5.06 1.00
CA VAL A 139 -7.11 3.84 0.61
C VAL A 139 -6.20 2.90 -0.21
N VAL A 140 -5.36 3.44 -1.08
CA VAL A 140 -4.43 2.65 -1.90
C VAL A 140 -3.20 2.23 -1.10
N GLY A 141 -2.57 3.16 -0.37
CA GLY A 141 -1.28 2.96 0.30
C GLY A 141 -1.34 2.20 1.62
N HIS A 142 -2.39 2.39 2.43
CA HIS A 142 -2.51 1.77 3.76
C HIS A 142 -3.69 0.82 3.87
N PHE A 143 -4.90 1.28 3.55
CA PHE A 143 -6.11 0.48 3.77
C PHE A 143 -6.03 -0.88 3.04
N ASN A 144 -5.72 -0.87 1.75
CA ASN A 144 -5.62 -2.11 0.99
C ASN A 144 -4.46 -2.99 1.46
N ARG A 145 -3.32 -2.38 1.80
CA ARG A 145 -2.14 -3.08 2.33
C ARG A 145 -2.48 -3.82 3.63
N ALA A 146 -3.15 -3.15 4.56
CA ALA A 146 -3.67 -3.73 5.81
C ALA A 146 -4.59 -4.92 5.54
N LEU A 147 -5.60 -4.73 4.69
CA LEU A 147 -6.56 -5.80 4.39
C LEU A 147 -5.90 -6.99 3.66
N ASN A 148 -4.89 -6.76 2.82
CA ASN A 148 -4.18 -7.85 2.14
C ASN A 148 -3.33 -8.70 3.10
N LEU A 149 -2.74 -8.08 4.13
CA LEU A 149 -2.03 -8.82 5.17
C LEU A 149 -3.00 -9.58 6.07
N ASP A 150 -4.07 -8.90 6.49
CA ASP A 150 -5.00 -9.41 7.49
C ASP A 150 -6.03 -10.43 6.95
N ALA A 151 -6.11 -10.57 5.62
CA ALA A 151 -6.85 -11.64 4.95
C ALA A 151 -6.18 -13.03 5.06
N LYS A 152 -5.01 -13.13 5.70
CA LYS A 152 -4.25 -14.37 5.81
C LYS A 152 -4.60 -15.13 7.09
N LEU A 153 -4.50 -16.46 7.05
CA LEU A 153 -4.65 -17.29 8.25
C LEU A 153 -3.51 -17.04 9.24
N SER A 154 -2.32 -16.78 8.71
CA SER A 154 -1.10 -16.41 9.45
C SER A 154 -1.05 -14.95 9.94
N SER A 155 -2.15 -14.20 9.83
CA SER A 155 -2.27 -12.86 10.42
C SER A 155 -2.18 -12.89 11.96
N HIS A 156 -2.25 -11.73 12.61
CA HIS A 156 -2.40 -11.59 14.06
C HIS A 156 -3.32 -10.41 14.39
N PRO A 157 -3.80 -10.27 15.64
CA PRO A 157 -4.46 -9.05 16.09
C PRO A 157 -3.50 -7.85 16.08
N VAL A 158 -4.05 -6.63 16.12
CA VAL A 158 -3.23 -5.41 16.23
C VAL A 158 -2.56 -5.34 17.60
N GLU A 159 -3.28 -5.69 18.67
CA GLU A 159 -2.72 -5.84 20.01
C GLU A 159 -2.35 -7.30 20.25
N VAL A 160 -1.06 -7.57 20.47
CA VAL A 160 -0.51 -8.92 20.40
C VAL A 160 0.67 -9.08 21.34
N GLU A 161 0.71 -10.20 22.05
CA GLU A 161 1.76 -10.43 23.05
C GLU A 161 3.16 -10.44 22.42
N CYS A 162 4.06 -9.69 23.05
CA CYS A 162 5.46 -9.50 22.65
C CYS A 162 6.39 -9.94 23.79
N PRO A 163 6.68 -11.25 23.93
CA PRO A 163 7.48 -11.76 25.05
C PRO A 163 9.00 -11.60 24.85
N ASP A 164 9.46 -11.40 23.61
CA ASP A 164 10.87 -11.29 23.26
C ASP A 164 11.11 -10.33 22.08
N ALA A 165 12.39 -10.03 21.82
CA ALA A 165 12.80 -9.08 20.78
C ALA A 165 12.50 -9.55 19.34
N ASN A 166 12.51 -10.86 19.07
CA ASN A 166 12.16 -11.35 17.73
C ASN A 166 10.68 -11.07 17.47
N ARG A 167 9.83 -11.35 18.47
CA ARG A 167 8.41 -11.07 18.37
C ARG A 167 8.15 -9.58 18.18
N ILE A 168 8.80 -8.72 18.97
CA ILE A 168 8.69 -7.25 18.84
C ILE A 168 9.02 -6.82 17.41
N ASN A 169 10.14 -7.29 16.85
CA ASN A 169 10.58 -6.92 15.51
C ASN A 169 9.58 -7.35 14.42
N GLU A 170 8.95 -8.52 14.54
CA GLU A 170 7.93 -8.97 13.59
C GLU A 170 6.65 -8.12 13.63
N MET A 171 6.35 -7.41 14.73
CA MET A 171 5.14 -6.58 14.86
C MET A 171 5.29 -5.18 14.24
N PHE A 172 6.47 -4.81 13.75
CA PHE A 172 6.66 -3.64 12.88
C PHE A 172 6.17 -3.95 11.46
N ASP A 173 4.88 -4.22 11.33
CA ASP A 173 4.24 -4.70 10.10
C ASP A 173 2.99 -3.90 9.71
N ASP A 174 2.29 -4.33 8.66
CA ASP A 174 1.16 -3.56 8.14
C ASP A 174 -0.03 -3.51 9.10
N LEU A 175 -0.08 -4.34 10.15
CA LEU A 175 -1.17 -4.34 11.11
C LEU A 175 -0.99 -3.25 12.17
N SER A 176 0.22 -3.09 12.71
CA SER A 176 0.54 -2.02 13.67
C SER A 176 0.47 -0.62 13.07
N TYR A 177 0.77 -0.50 11.77
CA TYR A 177 0.74 0.77 11.03
C TYR A 177 -0.59 0.97 10.30
N SER A 178 -0.81 0.16 9.26
CA SER A 178 -1.86 0.40 8.27
C SER A 178 -3.24 -0.04 8.75
N LYS A 179 -3.36 -1.21 9.40
CA LYS A 179 -4.65 -1.66 9.97
C LYS A 179 -5.05 -0.74 11.12
N ALA A 180 -4.15 -0.49 12.05
CA ALA A 180 -4.38 0.42 13.16
C ALA A 180 -4.81 1.83 12.70
N GLY A 181 -4.06 2.45 11.78
CA GLY A 181 -4.42 3.75 11.19
C GLY A 181 -5.79 3.72 10.49
N SER A 182 -6.13 2.61 9.81
CA SER A 182 -7.44 2.42 9.18
C SER A 182 -8.58 2.25 10.21
N VAL A 183 -8.35 1.56 11.32
CA VAL A 183 -9.30 1.40 12.43
C VAL A 183 -9.55 2.76 13.11
N LEU A 184 -8.51 3.54 13.33
CA LEU A 184 -8.62 4.90 13.87
C LEU A 184 -9.34 5.85 12.89
N ARG A 185 -9.09 5.72 11.58
CA ARG A 185 -9.81 6.45 10.52
C ARG A 185 -11.30 6.10 10.49
N MET A 186 -11.65 4.83 10.65
CA MET A 186 -13.04 4.36 10.77
C MET A 186 -13.72 4.99 11.98
N LEU A 187 -13.06 4.96 13.14
CA LEU A 187 -13.55 5.55 14.38
C LEU A 187 -13.75 7.06 14.23
N SER A 188 -12.76 7.77 13.69
CA SER A 188 -12.83 9.21 13.43
C SER A 188 -14.00 9.58 12.51
N HIS A 189 -14.27 8.77 11.47
CA HIS A 189 -15.42 8.99 10.59
C HIS A 189 -16.76 8.75 11.29
N TYR A 190 -16.83 7.75 12.19
CA TYR A 190 -18.02 7.40 12.97
C TYR A 190 -18.38 8.47 13.99
N VAL A 191 -17.43 8.89 14.83
CA VAL A 191 -17.68 9.85 15.92
C VAL A 191 -17.57 11.31 15.48
N GLY A 192 -17.00 11.57 14.30
CA GLY A 192 -16.69 12.89 13.78
C GLY A 192 -15.28 13.35 14.15
N ALA A 193 -14.55 13.89 13.16
CA ALA A 193 -13.12 14.20 13.26
C ALA A 193 -12.80 15.17 14.42
N ASP A 194 -13.62 16.21 14.63
CA ASP A 194 -13.38 17.19 15.69
C ASP A 194 -13.46 16.55 17.09
N LYS A 195 -14.46 15.67 17.30
CA LYS A 195 -14.64 14.95 18.57
C LYS A 195 -13.59 13.87 18.78
N PHE A 196 -13.18 13.20 17.70
CA PHE A 196 -12.06 12.28 17.73
C PHE A 196 -10.77 12.99 18.18
N LEU A 197 -10.40 14.10 17.54
CA LEU A 197 -9.18 14.86 17.88
C LEU A 197 -9.26 15.50 19.27
N GLU A 198 -10.43 15.96 19.70
CA GLU A 198 -10.66 16.40 21.08
C GLU A 198 -10.37 15.27 22.08
N GLY A 199 -10.88 14.06 21.81
CA GLY A 199 -10.63 12.89 22.64
C GLY A 199 -9.16 12.47 22.70
N VAL A 200 -8.47 12.49 21.56
CA VAL A 200 -7.03 12.24 21.46
C VAL A 200 -6.23 13.28 22.26
N SER A 201 -6.64 14.56 22.22
CA SER A 201 -6.05 15.62 23.04
C SER A 201 -6.21 15.35 24.54
N LEU A 202 -7.38 14.89 24.98
CA LEU A 202 -7.62 14.51 26.38
C LEU A 202 -6.73 13.34 26.81
N TYR A 203 -6.63 12.32 25.96
CA TYR A 203 -5.73 11.18 26.15
C TYR A 203 -4.26 11.62 26.33
N LEU A 204 -3.71 12.39 25.39
CA LEU A 204 -2.32 12.86 25.48
C LEU A 204 -2.06 13.70 26.74
N LYS A 205 -3.01 14.56 27.13
CA LYS A 205 -2.90 15.40 28.34
C LYS A 205 -2.90 14.60 29.63
N ALA A 206 -3.68 13.52 29.68
CA ALA A 206 -3.75 12.66 30.86
C ALA A 206 -2.48 11.81 31.04
N HIS A 207 -1.73 11.56 29.95
CA HIS A 207 -0.56 10.69 29.93
C HIS A 207 0.72 11.42 29.48
N LEU A 208 0.83 12.73 29.74
CA LEU A 208 2.05 13.49 29.45
C LEU A 208 3.25 12.90 30.19
N PHE A 209 4.30 12.59 29.42
CA PHE A 209 5.57 12.05 29.90
C PHE A 209 5.45 10.70 30.62
N GLY A 210 4.38 9.96 30.30
CA GLY A 210 4.06 8.68 30.89
C GLY A 210 3.73 7.63 29.85
N ASN A 211 3.24 6.50 30.36
CA ASN A 211 2.82 5.40 29.52
C ASN A 211 1.28 5.30 29.43
N ALA A 212 0.81 4.66 28.37
CA ALA A 212 -0.59 4.38 28.14
C ALA A 212 -0.85 2.96 27.62
N VAL A 213 -2.09 2.50 27.80
CA VAL A 213 -2.64 1.29 27.17
C VAL A 213 -3.86 1.62 26.31
N THR A 214 -4.31 0.68 25.49
CA THR A 214 -5.47 0.82 24.58
C THR A 214 -6.69 1.46 25.22
N HIS A 215 -7.05 1.02 26.44
CA HIS A 215 -8.21 1.54 27.16
C HIS A 215 -8.09 3.02 27.54
N ASP A 216 -6.89 3.54 27.78
CA ASP A 216 -6.68 4.97 28.10
C ASP A 216 -7.07 5.86 26.91
N LEU A 217 -6.75 5.42 25.69
CA LEU A 217 -7.18 6.09 24.45
C LEU A 217 -8.70 6.08 24.31
N TRP A 218 -9.33 4.91 24.51
CA TRP A 218 -10.78 4.79 24.45
C TRP A 218 -11.49 5.67 25.45
N GLN A 219 -10.96 5.80 26.67
CA GLN A 219 -11.49 6.72 27.68
C GLN A 219 -11.45 8.18 27.22
N GLY A 220 -10.33 8.62 26.62
CA GLY A 220 -10.20 9.98 26.09
C GLY A 220 -11.27 10.29 25.03
N ILE A 221 -11.46 9.38 24.06
CA ILE A 221 -12.45 9.54 22.99
C ILE A 221 -13.88 9.41 23.53
N SER A 222 -14.13 8.49 24.47
CA SER A 222 -15.44 8.33 25.12
C SER A 222 -15.83 9.60 25.88
N ALA A 223 -14.88 10.25 26.57
CA ALA A 223 -15.12 11.49 27.29
C ALA A 223 -15.51 12.66 26.36
N ALA A 224 -14.92 12.74 25.16
CA ALA A 224 -15.23 13.79 24.20
C ALA A 224 -16.55 13.57 23.43
N THR A 225 -16.93 12.31 23.22
CA THR A 225 -18.06 11.90 22.36
C THR A 225 -19.32 11.51 23.13
N GLY A 226 -19.18 11.02 24.37
CA GLY A 226 -20.26 10.41 25.14
C GLY A 226 -20.65 9.00 24.68
N ILE A 227 -19.86 8.38 23.80
CA ILE A 227 -20.08 7.02 23.26
C ILE A 227 -19.13 6.06 23.99
N ASP A 228 -19.58 4.83 24.27
CA ASP A 228 -18.70 3.75 24.74
C ASP A 228 -17.81 3.26 23.58
N ILE A 229 -16.59 3.78 23.51
CA ILE A 229 -15.66 3.45 22.42
C ILE A 229 -15.06 2.05 22.59
N ALA A 230 -14.89 1.57 23.83
CA ALA A 230 -14.35 0.24 24.07
C ALA A 230 -15.30 -0.83 23.52
N GLU A 231 -16.61 -0.70 23.78
CA GLU A 231 -17.64 -1.61 23.22
C GLU A 231 -17.59 -1.67 21.69
N LEU A 232 -17.33 -0.53 21.04
CA LEU A 232 -17.29 -0.45 19.58
C LEU A 232 -15.98 -0.98 18.99
N MET A 233 -14.84 -0.74 19.65
CA MET A 233 -13.51 -0.81 19.03
C MET A 233 -12.63 -1.97 19.50
N ASP A 234 -12.88 -2.56 20.67
CA ASP A 234 -11.96 -3.55 21.26
C ASP A 234 -11.71 -4.76 20.35
N ASP A 235 -12.74 -5.29 19.70
CA ASP A 235 -12.58 -6.44 18.78
C ASP A 235 -11.82 -6.09 17.50
N TRP A 236 -11.74 -4.82 17.12
CA TRP A 236 -10.97 -4.40 15.94
C TRP A 236 -9.46 -4.41 16.19
N ILE A 237 -9.06 -4.34 17.45
CA ILE A 237 -7.67 -4.32 17.89
C ILE A 237 -7.24 -5.70 18.42
N THR A 238 -8.09 -6.35 19.22
CA THR A 238 -7.75 -7.58 19.93
C THR A 238 -8.08 -8.87 19.17
N LYS A 239 -8.86 -8.79 18.08
CA LYS A 239 -9.18 -9.95 17.23
C LYS A 239 -8.43 -9.90 15.91
N ILE A 240 -8.00 -11.08 15.47
CA ILE A 240 -7.38 -11.31 14.18
C ILE A 240 -8.40 -11.15 13.04
N GLY A 241 -7.97 -10.61 11.91
CA GLY A 241 -8.79 -10.50 10.72
C GLY A 241 -9.76 -9.31 10.73
N TYR A 242 -10.58 -9.30 9.68
CA TYR A 242 -11.65 -8.33 9.47
C TYR A 242 -12.81 -9.00 8.70
N PRO A 243 -14.03 -8.41 8.70
CA PRO A 243 -15.17 -9.03 8.06
C PRO A 243 -15.32 -8.68 6.57
N VAL A 244 -15.88 -9.62 5.81
CA VAL A 244 -16.61 -9.35 4.57
C VAL A 244 -18.11 -9.28 4.89
N LEU A 245 -18.77 -8.26 4.35
CA LEU A 245 -20.22 -8.08 4.44
C LEU A 245 -20.88 -8.59 3.17
N THR A 246 -21.59 -9.71 3.27
CA THR A 246 -22.44 -10.21 2.19
C THR A 246 -23.76 -9.46 2.18
N VAL A 247 -24.06 -8.78 1.08
CA VAL A 247 -25.28 -7.98 0.91
C VAL A 247 -26.22 -8.65 -0.09
N THR A 248 -27.40 -9.01 0.40
CA THR A 248 -28.51 -9.50 -0.43
C THR A 248 -29.70 -8.54 -0.33
N GLU A 249 -30.48 -8.44 -1.40
CA GLU A 249 -31.62 -7.54 -1.48
C GLU A 249 -32.92 -8.33 -1.27
N ASN A 250 -33.83 -7.80 -0.47
CA ASN A 250 -35.17 -8.35 -0.27
C ASN A 250 -36.22 -7.21 -0.35
N VAL A 251 -37.50 -7.54 -0.18
CA VAL A 251 -38.59 -6.55 -0.29
C VAL A 251 -38.52 -5.47 0.79
N ALA A 252 -37.92 -5.77 1.95
CA ALA A 252 -37.79 -4.84 3.07
C ALA A 252 -36.53 -3.96 2.99
N GLY A 253 -35.58 -4.27 2.11
CA GLY A 253 -34.32 -3.53 1.94
C GLY A 253 -33.15 -4.46 1.67
N ILE A 254 -32.10 -4.36 2.50
CA ILE A 254 -30.91 -5.19 2.40
C ILE A 254 -30.76 -6.10 3.61
N HIS A 255 -30.42 -7.36 3.38
CA HIS A 255 -29.94 -8.29 4.39
C HIS A 255 -28.42 -8.36 4.32
N VAL A 256 -27.77 -8.08 5.45
CA VAL A 256 -26.32 -7.96 5.57
C VAL A 256 -25.83 -8.99 6.56
N ARG A 257 -24.85 -9.79 6.16
CA ARG A 257 -24.21 -10.81 6.99
C ARG A 257 -22.70 -10.57 7.04
N GLN A 258 -22.11 -10.67 8.24
CA GLN A 258 -20.68 -10.57 8.45
C GLN A 258 -20.03 -11.95 8.63
N ASP A 259 -18.95 -12.20 7.90
CA ASP A 259 -18.08 -13.35 8.09
C ASP A 259 -16.63 -12.89 7.98
N ARG A 260 -15.68 -13.54 8.67
CA ARG A 260 -14.25 -13.21 8.52
C ARG A 260 -13.84 -13.42 7.06
N PHE A 261 -13.18 -12.42 6.48
CA PHE A 261 -12.62 -12.53 5.14
C PHE A 261 -11.27 -13.23 5.19
N LEU A 262 -11.09 -14.25 4.33
CA LEU A 262 -9.80 -14.86 4.07
C LEU A 262 -9.52 -14.88 2.56
N GLU A 263 -8.28 -14.62 2.17
CA GLU A 263 -7.90 -14.66 0.74
C GLU A 263 -7.91 -16.07 0.14
N THR A 264 -8.00 -17.10 0.99
CA THR A 264 -8.17 -18.50 0.58
C THR A 264 -9.63 -18.93 0.39
N GLY A 265 -10.59 -18.04 0.69
CA GLY A 265 -12.03 -18.30 0.55
C GLY A 265 -12.83 -18.18 1.84
N PRO A 266 -14.09 -18.66 1.84
CA PRO A 266 -14.95 -18.64 3.02
C PRO A 266 -14.25 -19.27 4.23
N ALA A 267 -14.27 -18.57 5.37
CA ALA A 267 -13.64 -19.05 6.59
C ALA A 267 -14.37 -20.26 7.17
N ASP A 268 -13.60 -21.24 7.64
CA ASP A 268 -14.14 -22.34 8.45
C ASP A 268 -14.77 -21.80 9.74
N PRO A 269 -15.76 -22.49 10.34
CA PRO A 269 -16.43 -22.02 11.56
C PRO A 269 -15.47 -21.64 12.70
N LYS A 270 -14.38 -22.40 12.89
CA LYS A 270 -13.34 -22.14 13.89
C LYS A 270 -12.58 -20.82 13.68
N ASP A 271 -12.52 -20.37 12.43
CA ASP A 271 -11.80 -19.15 12.03
C ASP A 271 -12.77 -17.96 11.90
N ASN A 272 -14.08 -18.18 12.09
CA ASN A 272 -15.16 -17.20 11.89
C ASN A 272 -15.96 -16.94 13.17
N GLU A 273 -15.36 -17.07 14.35
CA GLU A 273 -16.06 -16.93 15.63
C GLU A 273 -16.37 -15.48 16.00
N THR A 274 -15.50 -14.53 15.62
CA THR A 274 -15.64 -13.11 15.94
C THR A 274 -16.89 -12.49 15.30
N ILE A 275 -17.60 -11.68 16.08
CA ILE A 275 -18.67 -10.77 15.63
C ILE A 275 -18.19 -9.36 15.92
N TRP A 276 -17.87 -8.59 14.88
CA TRP A 276 -17.47 -7.20 15.05
C TRP A 276 -18.70 -6.31 15.21
N ASN A 277 -18.57 -5.25 16.01
CA ASN A 277 -19.48 -4.11 15.98
C ASN A 277 -19.07 -3.22 14.79
N ILE A 278 -19.85 -3.23 13.71
CA ILE A 278 -19.47 -2.62 12.43
C ILE A 278 -20.31 -1.38 12.14
N PRO A 279 -19.74 -0.16 12.23
CA PRO A 279 -20.33 1.03 11.64
C PRO A 279 -20.47 0.85 10.13
N LEU A 280 -21.70 0.69 9.65
CA LEU A 280 -21.99 0.32 8.26
C LEU A 280 -21.77 1.45 7.26
N SER A 281 -21.87 2.70 7.73
CA SER A 281 -21.73 3.92 6.93
C SER A 281 -22.45 3.81 5.57
N LEU A 282 -23.78 3.68 5.62
CA LEU A 282 -24.63 3.44 4.46
C LEU A 282 -24.88 4.75 3.72
N LEU A 283 -24.47 4.82 2.45
CA LEU A 283 -24.99 5.82 1.52
C LEU A 283 -26.26 5.28 0.87
N SER A 284 -27.33 6.08 0.89
CA SER A 284 -28.59 5.79 0.18
C SER A 284 -29.16 7.06 -0.44
N THR A 285 -29.89 6.90 -1.55
CA THR A 285 -30.55 8.01 -2.23
C THR A 285 -32.07 7.92 -2.08
N GLU A 286 -32.68 8.94 -1.50
CA GLU A 286 -34.13 9.09 -1.38
C GLU A 286 -34.59 10.40 -1.99
N HIS A 287 -35.68 10.39 -2.76
CA HIS A 287 -36.21 11.59 -3.44
C HIS A 287 -35.17 12.38 -4.26
N GLY A 288 -34.13 11.70 -4.76
CA GLY A 288 -33.03 12.32 -5.53
C GLY A 288 -31.95 12.99 -4.67
N ILE A 289 -32.01 12.86 -3.35
CA ILE A 289 -31.02 13.38 -2.40
C ILE A 289 -30.30 12.19 -1.77
N SER A 290 -28.98 12.17 -1.86
CA SER A 290 -28.14 11.17 -1.20
C SER A 290 -27.78 11.63 0.21
N SER A 291 -27.86 10.71 1.16
CA SER A 291 -27.43 10.91 2.55
C SER A 291 -26.60 9.72 3.02
N VAL A 292 -25.81 9.95 4.07
CA VAL A 292 -25.00 8.92 4.72
C VAL A 292 -25.52 8.69 6.14
N ASP A 293 -25.97 7.48 6.41
CA ASP A 293 -26.26 7.04 7.78
C ASP A 293 -24.98 6.50 8.43
N LYS A 294 -24.42 7.31 9.33
CA LYS A 294 -23.24 6.96 10.12
C LYS A 294 -23.58 6.24 11.42
N ALA A 295 -24.83 6.30 11.89
CA ALA A 295 -25.25 5.74 13.17
C ALA A 295 -25.59 4.25 13.07
N MET A 296 -25.82 3.75 11.86
CA MET A 296 -26.12 2.35 11.60
C MET A 296 -24.94 1.42 11.93
N VAL A 297 -25.14 0.51 12.89
CA VAL A 297 -24.14 -0.48 13.33
C VAL A 297 -24.70 -1.90 13.21
N LEU A 298 -23.95 -2.80 12.58
CA LEU A 298 -24.22 -4.24 12.63
C LEU A 298 -23.51 -4.82 13.86
N ARG A 299 -24.30 -5.36 14.80
CA ARG A 299 -23.82 -5.92 16.09
C ARG A 299 -23.97 -7.43 16.20
N GLU A 300 -24.67 -8.02 15.24
CA GLU A 300 -24.96 -9.44 15.18
C GLU A 300 -24.33 -10.06 13.93
N ARG A 301 -24.41 -11.39 13.81
CA ARG A 301 -23.92 -12.11 12.63
C ARG A 301 -24.58 -11.60 11.34
N GLU A 302 -25.86 -11.28 11.41
CA GLU A 302 -26.64 -10.79 10.28
C GLU A 302 -27.82 -9.95 10.74
N ALA A 303 -28.22 -8.98 9.93
CA ALA A 303 -29.40 -8.15 10.18
C ALA A 303 -30.00 -7.63 8.86
N THR A 304 -31.23 -7.13 8.92
CA THR A 304 -31.89 -6.48 7.78
C THR A 304 -32.07 -4.99 8.04
N PHE A 305 -31.70 -4.18 7.05
CA PHE A 305 -31.76 -2.72 7.09
C PHE A 305 -32.68 -2.22 5.97
N VAL A 306 -33.53 -1.25 6.33
CA VAL A 306 -34.50 -0.67 5.40
C VAL A 306 -33.79 0.28 4.44
N VAL A 307 -33.82 -0.06 3.14
CA VAL A 307 -33.17 0.72 2.06
C VAL A 307 -34.00 0.58 0.80
N ASP A 308 -34.27 1.68 0.08
CA ASP A 308 -34.84 1.60 -1.26
C ASP A 308 -33.80 1.07 -2.26
N THR A 309 -33.81 -0.24 -2.48
CA THR A 309 -32.87 -0.93 -3.36
C THR A 309 -33.06 -0.59 -4.85
N THR A 310 -34.14 0.11 -5.22
CA THR A 310 -34.34 0.62 -6.58
C THR A 310 -33.48 1.84 -6.89
N LYS A 311 -32.96 2.51 -5.86
CA LYS A 311 -32.08 3.68 -5.95
C LYS A 311 -30.61 3.31 -5.73
N PRO A 312 -29.67 4.22 -6.05
CA PRO A 312 -28.27 4.05 -5.68
C PRO A 312 -28.11 3.95 -4.16
N PHE A 313 -27.41 2.91 -3.72
CA PHE A 313 -26.95 2.72 -2.35
C PHE A 313 -25.60 2.01 -2.34
N LYS A 314 -24.83 2.22 -1.27
CA LYS A 314 -23.55 1.54 -1.01
C LYS A 314 -23.22 1.55 0.48
N LEU A 315 -22.88 0.39 1.03
CA LEU A 315 -22.22 0.27 2.33
C LEU A 315 -20.75 0.69 2.25
N ASN A 316 -20.20 1.08 3.40
CA ASN A 316 -18.82 1.57 3.52
C ASN A 316 -18.58 2.80 2.64
N THR A 317 -19.47 3.80 2.68
CA THR A 317 -19.27 5.00 1.86
C THR A 317 -17.99 5.74 2.25
N GLY A 318 -17.23 6.18 1.24
CA GLY A 318 -15.91 6.76 1.42
C GLY A 318 -14.82 5.75 1.82
N THR A 319 -15.12 4.45 1.82
CA THR A 319 -14.18 3.36 2.12
C THR A 319 -13.42 3.63 3.43
N LYS A 320 -14.18 3.95 4.49
CA LYS A 320 -13.64 4.31 5.81
C LYS A 320 -13.67 3.15 6.79
N GLY A 321 -14.60 2.22 6.63
CA GLY A 321 -14.72 1.03 7.47
C GLY A 321 -13.75 -0.07 7.06
N VAL A 322 -13.16 -0.74 8.05
CA VAL A 322 -12.14 -1.80 7.87
C VAL A 322 -12.81 -3.13 7.52
N TYR A 323 -13.59 -3.14 6.45
CA TYR A 323 -14.31 -4.32 5.96
C TYR A 323 -14.55 -4.23 4.46
N ARG A 324 -14.72 -5.40 3.84
CA ARG A 324 -15.05 -5.53 2.41
C ARG A 324 -16.55 -5.75 2.23
N VAL A 325 -17.10 -5.36 1.09
CA VAL A 325 -18.54 -5.54 0.82
C VAL A 325 -18.76 -6.40 -0.43
N LEU A 326 -19.35 -7.57 -0.24
CA LEU A 326 -19.76 -8.46 -1.32
C LEU A 326 -21.18 -8.15 -1.76
N TYR A 327 -21.30 -7.62 -2.98
CA TYR A 327 -22.57 -7.46 -3.69
C TYR A 327 -22.75 -8.57 -4.74
N THR A 328 -23.99 -8.85 -5.12
CA THR A 328 -24.26 -9.67 -6.31
C THR A 328 -23.63 -9.02 -7.56
N PRO A 329 -23.21 -9.81 -8.58
CA PRO A 329 -22.61 -9.26 -9.81
C PRO A 329 -23.49 -8.19 -10.48
N LYS A 330 -24.82 -8.38 -10.47
CA LYS A 330 -25.78 -7.42 -11.00
C LYS A 330 -25.78 -6.09 -10.22
N ARG A 331 -25.71 -6.14 -8.88
CA ARG A 331 -25.64 -4.93 -8.05
C ARG A 331 -24.28 -4.24 -8.19
N LEU A 332 -23.18 -5.00 -8.20
CA LEU A 332 -21.84 -4.47 -8.44
C LEU A 332 -21.79 -3.70 -9.77
N ALA A 333 -22.28 -4.27 -10.87
CA ALA A 333 -22.32 -3.59 -12.16
C ALA A 333 -23.18 -2.30 -12.14
N LYS A 334 -24.31 -2.30 -11.42
CA LYS A 334 -25.13 -1.08 -11.23
C LYS A 334 -24.36 0.01 -10.47
N ILE A 335 -23.69 -0.34 -9.38
CA ILE A 335 -22.87 0.60 -8.60
C ILE A 335 -21.74 1.14 -9.48
N ALA A 336 -21.03 0.27 -10.22
CA ALA A 336 -19.95 0.67 -11.12
C ALA A 336 -20.44 1.61 -12.24
N THR A 337 -21.61 1.34 -12.83
CA THR A 337 -22.20 2.19 -13.88
C THR A 337 -22.58 3.57 -13.34
N GLU A 338 -23.16 3.63 -12.14
CA GLU A 338 -23.47 4.90 -11.46
C GLU A 338 -22.21 5.66 -11.04
N ALA A 339 -21.20 4.94 -10.56
CA ALA A 339 -19.89 5.49 -10.18
C ALA A 339 -19.14 6.12 -11.35
N ALA A 340 -19.33 5.60 -12.57
CA ALA A 340 -18.73 6.14 -13.79
C ALA A 340 -19.33 7.48 -14.26
N GLN A 341 -20.47 7.90 -13.69
CA GLN A 341 -21.16 9.10 -14.14
C GLN A 341 -20.42 10.38 -13.72
N PRO A 342 -20.39 11.44 -14.56
CA PRO A 342 -19.73 12.71 -14.23
C PRO A 342 -20.24 13.39 -12.95
N LYS A 343 -21.48 13.11 -12.54
CA LYS A 343 -22.12 13.62 -11.32
C LYS A 343 -22.58 12.45 -10.44
N SER A 344 -21.70 11.47 -10.25
CA SER A 344 -22.01 10.32 -9.41
C SER A 344 -22.28 10.73 -7.97
N VAL A 345 -23.18 9.99 -7.32
CA VAL A 345 -23.38 10.05 -5.87
C VAL A 345 -22.22 9.42 -5.09
N PHE A 346 -21.41 8.58 -5.75
CA PHE A 346 -20.27 7.90 -5.13
C PHE A 346 -19.00 8.75 -5.23
N SER A 347 -18.28 8.82 -4.12
CA SER A 347 -17.04 9.60 -4.02
C SER A 347 -15.87 8.96 -4.78
N LEU A 348 -14.75 9.67 -4.87
CA LEU A 348 -13.50 9.11 -5.35
C LEU A 348 -13.07 7.89 -4.50
N ASP A 349 -13.10 8.03 -3.18
CA ASP A 349 -12.79 6.95 -2.23
C ASP A 349 -13.71 5.73 -2.43
N ASP A 350 -14.98 5.94 -2.77
CA ASP A 350 -15.92 4.85 -3.08
C ASP A 350 -15.54 4.08 -4.34
N ARG A 351 -15.09 4.77 -5.39
CA ARG A 351 -14.62 4.13 -6.63
C ARG A 351 -13.36 3.30 -6.38
N THR A 352 -12.40 3.88 -5.66
CA THR A 352 -11.15 3.19 -5.30
C THR A 352 -11.44 1.94 -4.45
N GLY A 353 -12.28 2.06 -3.42
CA GLY A 353 -12.62 0.92 -2.56
C GLY A 353 -13.43 -0.16 -3.28
N LEU A 354 -14.40 0.23 -4.12
CA LEU A 354 -15.19 -0.73 -4.91
C LEU A 354 -14.31 -1.59 -5.82
N LEU A 355 -13.30 -0.97 -6.43
CA LEU A 355 -12.34 -1.66 -7.29
C LEU A 355 -11.50 -2.66 -6.51
N GLN A 356 -10.95 -2.22 -5.37
CA GLN A 356 -10.15 -3.07 -4.49
C GLN A 356 -10.95 -4.27 -3.98
N ASP A 357 -12.21 -4.06 -3.58
CA ASP A 357 -13.11 -5.13 -3.17
C ASP A 357 -13.39 -6.10 -4.33
N ALA A 358 -13.63 -5.60 -5.55
CA ALA A 358 -13.90 -6.45 -6.69
C ALA A 358 -12.75 -7.43 -6.98
N PHE A 359 -11.49 -6.95 -6.95
CA PHE A 359 -10.32 -7.81 -7.15
C PHE A 359 -10.08 -8.76 -5.97
N ALA A 360 -10.14 -8.26 -4.74
CA ALA A 360 -9.89 -9.08 -3.55
C ALA A 360 -10.95 -10.18 -3.36
N LEU A 361 -12.23 -9.86 -3.56
CA LEU A 361 -13.33 -10.84 -3.49
C LEU A 361 -13.20 -11.91 -4.59
N SER A 362 -12.72 -11.54 -5.77
CA SER A 362 -12.46 -12.49 -6.85
C SER A 362 -11.28 -13.41 -6.52
N LYS A 363 -10.17 -12.84 -6.02
CA LYS A 363 -9.00 -13.58 -5.55
C LYS A 363 -9.30 -14.47 -4.34
N ALA A 364 -10.33 -14.18 -3.56
CA ALA A 364 -10.81 -15.06 -2.50
C ALA A 364 -11.88 -16.06 -2.98
N GLY A 365 -12.42 -15.92 -4.19
CA GLY A 365 -13.47 -16.83 -4.70
C GLY A 365 -14.88 -16.53 -4.18
N PHE A 366 -15.10 -15.36 -3.58
CA PHE A 366 -16.45 -14.84 -3.28
C PHE A 366 -17.13 -14.26 -4.53
N SER A 367 -16.34 -13.88 -5.53
CA SER A 367 -16.77 -13.46 -6.86
C SER A 367 -15.85 -14.03 -7.94
N THR A 368 -16.03 -13.60 -9.18
CA THR A 368 -15.30 -14.09 -10.36
C THR A 368 -14.41 -13.00 -10.97
N PRO A 369 -13.32 -13.36 -11.68
CA PRO A 369 -12.50 -12.39 -12.40
C PRO A 369 -13.33 -11.56 -13.37
N SER A 370 -14.29 -12.18 -14.05
CA SER A 370 -15.25 -11.51 -14.93
C SER A 370 -15.98 -10.35 -14.26
N SER A 371 -16.31 -10.46 -12.98
CA SER A 371 -16.93 -9.37 -12.21
C SER A 371 -15.99 -8.18 -12.05
N SER A 372 -14.72 -8.42 -11.67
CA SER A 372 -13.71 -7.37 -11.55
C SER A 372 -13.35 -6.72 -12.89
N LEU A 373 -13.17 -7.51 -13.95
CA LEU A 373 -12.86 -7.02 -15.30
C LEU A 373 -14.01 -6.20 -15.89
N THR A 374 -15.26 -6.54 -15.56
CA THR A 374 -16.43 -5.75 -15.96
C THR A 374 -16.42 -4.36 -15.31
N VAL A 375 -16.01 -4.24 -14.05
CA VAL A 375 -15.87 -2.92 -13.40
C VAL A 375 -14.82 -2.07 -14.12
N VAL A 376 -13.66 -2.66 -14.44
CA VAL A 376 -12.59 -1.98 -15.19
C VAL A 376 -13.08 -1.55 -16.58
N ASP A 377 -13.81 -2.43 -17.29
CA ASP A 377 -14.33 -2.14 -18.63
C ASP A 377 -15.36 -1.00 -18.64
N LEU A 378 -16.22 -0.93 -17.62
CA LEU A 378 -17.18 0.17 -17.44
C LEU A 378 -16.50 1.52 -17.17
N TRP A 379 -15.24 1.53 -16.71
CA TRP A 379 -14.50 2.72 -16.32
C TRP A 379 -13.43 3.15 -17.31
N ARG A 380 -13.53 2.72 -18.59
CA ARG A 380 -12.66 3.17 -19.69
C ARG A 380 -12.53 4.70 -19.84
N SER A 381 -13.53 5.45 -19.37
CA SER A 381 -13.56 6.93 -19.44
C SER A 381 -13.25 7.62 -18.11
N GLU A 382 -12.74 6.87 -17.13
CA GLU A 382 -12.29 7.43 -15.85
C GLU A 382 -11.25 8.53 -16.05
N LYS A 383 -11.25 9.52 -15.15
CA LYS A 383 -10.38 10.71 -15.23
C LYS A 383 -9.40 10.79 -14.08
N GLU A 384 -9.72 10.20 -12.92
CA GLU A 384 -8.93 10.36 -11.72
C GLU A 384 -7.77 9.36 -11.66
N TYR A 385 -6.56 9.87 -11.40
CA TYR A 385 -5.32 9.09 -11.35
C TYR A 385 -5.44 7.86 -10.43
N VAL A 386 -5.90 8.05 -9.19
CA VAL A 386 -5.94 7.00 -8.17
C VAL A 386 -6.85 5.81 -8.56
N VAL A 387 -7.90 6.05 -9.35
CA VAL A 387 -8.75 4.96 -9.85
C VAL A 387 -8.04 4.20 -10.97
N TRP A 388 -7.35 4.93 -11.87
CA TRP A 388 -6.49 4.31 -12.89
C TRP A 388 -5.36 3.49 -12.28
N GLU A 389 -4.75 3.98 -11.21
CA GLU A 389 -3.71 3.27 -10.45
C GLU A 389 -4.27 1.98 -9.85
N GLY A 390 -5.44 2.02 -9.23
CA GLY A 390 -6.12 0.81 -8.75
C GLY A 390 -6.44 -0.19 -9.86
N MET A 391 -6.84 0.28 -11.06
CA MET A 391 -7.11 -0.59 -12.20
C MET A 391 -5.83 -1.24 -12.72
N ALA A 392 -4.75 -0.46 -12.82
CA ALA A 392 -3.43 -0.95 -13.18
C ALA A 392 -2.93 -2.01 -12.19
N ALA A 393 -3.01 -1.74 -10.88
CA ALA A 393 -2.55 -2.65 -9.84
C ALA A 393 -3.30 -4.00 -9.88
N GLY A 394 -4.63 -3.97 -10.04
CA GLY A 394 -5.43 -5.20 -10.15
C GLY A 394 -5.13 -5.99 -11.43
N LEU A 395 -4.92 -5.32 -12.56
CA LEU A 395 -4.55 -5.98 -13.82
C LEU A 395 -3.13 -6.58 -13.76
N ASP A 396 -2.17 -5.86 -13.18
CA ASP A 396 -0.81 -6.33 -12.98
C ASP A 396 -0.76 -7.53 -12.02
N GLU A 397 -1.61 -7.54 -10.98
CA GLU A 397 -1.76 -8.70 -10.10
C GLU A 397 -2.26 -9.92 -10.89
N LEU A 398 -3.29 -9.77 -11.73
CA LEU A 398 -3.77 -10.87 -12.58
C LEU A 398 -2.67 -11.38 -13.53
N VAL A 399 -1.92 -10.48 -14.17
CA VAL A 399 -0.79 -10.86 -15.04
C VAL A 399 0.26 -11.65 -14.25
N SER A 400 0.58 -11.20 -13.04
CA SER A 400 1.57 -11.85 -12.17
C SER A 400 1.11 -13.21 -11.64
N ILE A 401 -0.19 -13.39 -11.37
CA ILE A 401 -0.79 -14.65 -10.91
C ILE A 401 -0.80 -15.68 -12.04
N TRP A 402 -1.22 -15.30 -13.25
CA TRP A 402 -1.27 -16.18 -14.42
C TRP A 402 0.04 -16.24 -15.20
N TRP A 403 1.17 -15.90 -14.60
CA TRP A 403 2.46 -15.79 -15.30
C TRP A 403 2.90 -17.06 -16.07
N GLU A 404 2.43 -18.25 -15.67
CA GLU A 404 2.69 -19.52 -16.37
C GLU A 404 1.68 -19.82 -17.52
N ASP A 405 0.59 -19.06 -17.63
CA ASP A 405 -0.41 -19.17 -18.70
C ASP A 405 -0.24 -18.03 -19.73
N ALA A 406 0.48 -18.34 -20.81
CA ALA A 406 0.77 -17.38 -21.87
C ALA A 406 -0.48 -16.81 -22.56
N SER A 407 -1.58 -17.58 -22.63
CA SER A 407 -2.82 -17.13 -23.27
C SER A 407 -3.54 -16.10 -22.41
N VAL A 408 -3.65 -16.35 -21.10
CA VAL A 408 -4.27 -15.40 -20.16
C VAL A 408 -3.42 -14.12 -20.07
N VAL A 409 -2.10 -14.25 -19.98
CA VAL A 409 -1.18 -13.11 -19.95
C VAL A 409 -1.32 -12.24 -21.20
N GLU A 410 -1.34 -12.82 -22.41
CA GLU A 410 -1.48 -12.02 -23.63
C GLU A 410 -2.85 -11.34 -23.75
N ASN A 411 -3.93 -12.00 -23.31
CA ASN A 411 -5.25 -11.39 -23.29
C ASN A 411 -5.35 -10.23 -22.29
N LEU A 412 -4.75 -10.37 -21.10
CA LEU A 412 -4.64 -9.29 -20.12
C LEU A 412 -3.84 -8.11 -20.68
N LYS A 413 -2.67 -8.37 -21.30
CA LYS A 413 -1.88 -7.32 -21.96
C LYS A 413 -2.67 -6.64 -23.08
N ARG A 414 -3.41 -7.40 -23.90
CA ARG A 414 -4.28 -6.84 -24.93
C ARG A 414 -5.32 -5.91 -24.33
N PHE A 415 -5.99 -6.34 -23.26
CA PHE A 415 -6.96 -5.51 -22.56
C PHE A 415 -6.31 -4.24 -21.98
N GLN A 416 -5.16 -4.35 -21.30
CA GLN A 416 -4.36 -3.21 -20.82
C GLN A 416 -4.05 -2.23 -21.96
N ARG A 417 -3.64 -2.70 -23.15
CA ARG A 417 -3.40 -1.81 -24.30
C ARG A 417 -4.66 -1.03 -24.69
N THR A 418 -5.84 -1.65 -24.68
CA THR A 418 -7.11 -0.96 -24.98
C THR A 418 -7.48 0.13 -23.97
N LEU A 419 -6.90 0.09 -22.77
CA LEU A 419 -7.16 1.01 -21.68
C LEU A 419 -6.13 2.15 -21.65
N PHE A 420 -4.84 1.81 -21.70
CA PHE A 420 -3.77 2.76 -21.41
C PHE A 420 -3.17 3.44 -22.65
N VAL A 421 -3.18 2.80 -23.83
CA VAL A 421 -2.67 3.43 -25.07
C VAL A 421 -3.46 4.71 -25.41
N PRO A 422 -4.80 4.76 -25.34
CA PRO A 422 -5.54 6.00 -25.56
C PRO A 422 -5.17 7.13 -24.59
N LEU A 423 -4.78 6.81 -23.36
CA LEU A 423 -4.28 7.80 -22.40
C LEU A 423 -2.90 8.33 -22.81
N VAL A 424 -2.00 7.47 -23.30
CA VAL A 424 -0.70 7.89 -23.81
C VAL A 424 -0.87 8.82 -25.02
N GLU A 425 -1.74 8.46 -25.98
CA GLU A 425 -2.04 9.30 -27.15
C GLU A 425 -2.57 10.68 -26.76
N ARG A 426 -3.42 10.74 -25.72
CA ARG A 426 -4.00 11.98 -25.21
C ARG A 426 -3.02 12.83 -24.40
N LEU A 427 -2.16 12.22 -23.59
CA LEU A 427 -1.30 12.91 -22.62
C LEU A 427 0.12 13.20 -23.15
N GLY A 428 0.57 12.43 -24.16
CA GLY A 428 1.90 12.53 -24.74
C GLY A 428 3.02 12.12 -23.77
N TYR A 429 4.27 12.40 -24.16
CA TYR A 429 5.49 12.03 -23.41
C TYR A 429 6.22 13.22 -22.78
N GLU A 430 5.69 14.43 -22.99
CA GLU A 430 6.30 15.67 -22.53
C GLU A 430 5.66 16.11 -21.21
N TYR A 431 6.51 16.46 -20.25
CA TYR A 431 6.12 16.94 -18.92
C TYR A 431 6.34 18.44 -18.87
N SER A 432 5.30 19.18 -18.48
CA SER A 432 5.34 20.63 -18.34
C SER A 432 5.35 21.01 -16.86
N GLU A 433 5.99 22.14 -16.53
CA GLU A 433 5.91 22.74 -15.18
C GLU A 433 4.46 23.14 -14.80
N ASN A 434 3.60 23.34 -15.81
CA ASN A 434 2.18 23.64 -15.61
C ASN A 434 1.28 22.40 -15.51
N ASP A 435 1.82 21.19 -15.66
CA ASP A 435 1.02 19.97 -15.46
C ASP A 435 0.70 19.82 -13.97
N SER A 436 -0.56 19.51 -13.65
CA SER A 436 -0.93 19.13 -12.28
C SER A 436 -0.27 17.81 -11.88
N ARG A 437 -0.11 17.58 -10.56
CA ARG A 437 0.37 16.31 -9.99
C ARG A 437 -0.34 15.11 -10.60
N ASP A 438 -1.68 15.07 -10.54
CA ASP A 438 -2.47 13.95 -11.06
C ASP A 438 -2.28 13.71 -12.55
N ARG A 439 -2.05 14.78 -13.34
CA ARG A 439 -1.77 14.66 -14.78
C ARG A 439 -0.39 14.05 -15.02
N ILE A 440 0.62 14.45 -14.24
CA ILE A 440 1.97 13.88 -14.27
C ILE A 440 1.90 12.38 -13.92
N LEU A 441 1.24 12.05 -12.82
CA LEU A 441 1.11 10.67 -12.34
C LEU A 441 0.32 9.79 -13.33
N LEU A 442 -0.82 10.28 -13.85
CA LEU A 442 -1.61 9.55 -14.84
C LEU A 442 -0.86 9.33 -16.15
N ARG A 443 -0.06 10.31 -16.62
CA ARG A 443 0.79 10.15 -17.81
C ARG A 443 1.83 9.06 -17.58
N THR A 444 2.51 9.12 -16.44
CA THR A 444 3.55 8.16 -16.06
C THR A 444 2.99 6.75 -15.96
N LEU A 445 1.84 6.60 -15.31
CA LEU A 445 1.12 5.34 -15.20
C LEU A 445 0.72 4.80 -16.57
N ALA A 446 0.11 5.62 -17.42
CA ALA A 446 -0.32 5.20 -18.76
C ALA A 446 0.84 4.70 -19.62
N ILE A 447 1.97 5.42 -19.63
CA ILE A 447 3.17 5.02 -20.36
C ILE A 447 3.74 3.72 -19.79
N THR A 448 3.80 3.60 -18.47
CA THR A 448 4.33 2.41 -17.78
C THR A 448 3.48 1.17 -18.07
N GLN A 449 2.16 1.30 -17.97
CA GLN A 449 1.21 0.21 -18.23
C GLN A 449 1.19 -0.20 -19.70
N ALA A 450 1.23 0.76 -20.63
CA ALA A 450 1.32 0.44 -22.05
C ALA A 450 2.66 -0.24 -22.41
N ALA A 451 3.78 0.15 -21.77
CA ALA A 451 5.07 -0.51 -21.92
C ALA A 451 5.07 -1.93 -21.33
N ALA A 452 4.48 -2.14 -20.14
CA ALA A 452 4.32 -3.45 -19.51
C ALA A 452 3.45 -4.40 -20.35
N ALA A 453 2.46 -3.84 -21.04
CA ALA A 453 1.62 -4.52 -22.01
C ALA A 453 2.27 -4.67 -23.40
N ASP A 454 3.57 -4.41 -23.51
CA ASP A 454 4.40 -4.55 -24.71
C ASP A 454 3.88 -3.76 -25.94
N ASP A 455 3.30 -2.57 -25.72
CA ASP A 455 2.90 -1.68 -26.82
C ASP A 455 4.11 -1.21 -27.64
N LYS A 456 4.10 -1.50 -28.95
CA LYS A 456 5.25 -1.26 -29.83
C LYS A 456 5.59 0.23 -29.96
N GLY A 457 4.59 1.11 -29.97
CA GLY A 457 4.80 2.56 -30.13
C GLY A 457 5.49 3.14 -28.90
N VAL A 458 4.99 2.80 -27.72
CA VAL A 458 5.56 3.21 -26.43
C VAL A 458 6.97 2.68 -26.26
N LEU A 459 7.20 1.39 -26.53
CA LEU A 459 8.53 0.77 -26.43
C LEU A 459 9.55 1.48 -27.31
N GLN A 460 9.20 1.82 -28.56
CA GLN A 460 10.10 2.54 -29.47
C GLN A 460 10.51 3.91 -28.93
N VAL A 461 9.57 4.66 -28.32
CA VAL A 461 9.86 5.98 -27.73
C VAL A 461 10.81 5.84 -26.54
N LEU A 462 10.56 4.90 -25.63
CA LEU A 462 11.39 4.69 -24.45
C LEU A 462 12.81 4.21 -24.85
N GLN A 463 12.91 3.25 -25.76
CA GLN A 463 14.20 2.79 -26.31
C GLN A 463 14.96 3.93 -27.00
N ALA A 464 14.28 4.80 -27.75
CA ALA A 464 14.92 5.95 -28.40
C ALA A 464 15.48 6.94 -27.37
N LYS A 465 14.77 7.19 -26.26
CA LYS A 465 15.25 8.02 -25.15
C LYS A 465 16.52 7.43 -24.52
N PHE A 466 16.53 6.13 -24.23
CA PHE A 466 17.73 5.46 -23.69
C PHE A 466 18.90 5.44 -24.67
N LYS A 467 18.65 5.15 -25.96
CA LYS A 467 19.67 5.18 -27.01
C LYS A 467 20.29 6.56 -27.18
N ARG A 468 19.52 7.63 -27.00
CA ARG A 468 20.06 9.00 -26.97
C ARG A 468 20.99 9.18 -25.77
N PHE A 469 20.59 8.73 -24.59
CA PHE A 469 21.44 8.76 -23.40
C PHE A 469 22.76 7.99 -23.61
N LEU A 470 22.73 6.78 -24.20
CA LEU A 470 23.95 6.02 -24.52
C LEU A 470 24.91 6.79 -25.43
N LYS A 471 24.39 7.55 -26.40
CA LYS A 471 25.20 8.32 -27.35
C LYS A 471 25.79 9.58 -26.76
N THR A 472 25.05 10.26 -25.87
CA THR A 472 25.43 11.58 -25.34
C THR A 472 26.10 11.52 -23.98
N GLY A 473 25.92 10.43 -23.23
CA GLY A 473 26.25 10.34 -21.80
C GLY A 473 25.37 11.23 -20.92
N ASN A 474 24.32 11.85 -21.48
CA ASN A 474 23.44 12.78 -20.80
C ASN A 474 21.99 12.25 -20.75
N ASN A 475 21.51 11.97 -19.54
CA ASN A 475 20.16 11.47 -19.27
C ASN A 475 19.12 12.58 -19.05
N SER A 476 19.48 13.87 -19.13
CA SER A 476 18.56 15.00 -18.87
C SER A 476 17.36 15.09 -19.83
N HIS A 477 17.34 14.28 -20.90
CA HIS A 477 16.23 14.17 -21.84
C HIS A 477 15.21 13.08 -21.45
N ILE A 478 15.52 12.31 -20.40
CA ILE A 478 14.62 11.32 -19.80
C ILE A 478 14.01 12.03 -18.59
N PRO A 479 12.70 12.35 -18.62
CA PRO A 479 12.03 12.90 -17.45
C PRO A 479 12.20 11.96 -16.25
N ALA A 480 12.36 12.51 -15.04
CA ALA A 480 12.51 11.73 -13.81
C ALA A 480 11.42 10.64 -13.68
N GLU A 481 10.18 11.02 -13.96
CA GLU A 481 9.00 10.14 -13.99
C GLU A 481 9.14 8.92 -14.92
N LEU A 482 9.83 9.08 -16.05
CA LEU A 482 10.00 8.01 -17.04
C LEU A 482 11.31 7.25 -16.88
N GLN A 483 12.16 7.63 -15.93
CA GLN A 483 13.50 7.07 -15.82
C GLN A 483 13.49 5.57 -15.53
N GLN A 484 12.70 5.15 -14.53
CA GLN A 484 12.58 3.73 -14.15
C GLN A 484 12.07 2.88 -15.32
N VAL A 485 10.95 3.25 -15.94
CA VAL A 485 10.39 2.48 -17.07
C VAL A 485 11.31 2.51 -18.30
N THR A 486 11.98 3.62 -18.58
CA THR A 486 12.93 3.73 -19.69
C THR A 486 14.11 2.77 -19.50
N TYR A 487 14.67 2.71 -18.29
CA TYR A 487 15.80 1.84 -17.98
C TYR A 487 15.38 0.37 -18.02
N ALA A 488 14.23 0.02 -17.42
CA ALA A 488 13.71 -1.34 -17.44
C ALA A 488 13.41 -1.82 -18.88
N VAL A 489 12.79 -0.99 -19.71
CA VAL A 489 12.55 -1.30 -21.14
C VAL A 489 13.85 -1.45 -21.91
N ALA A 490 14.84 -0.60 -21.66
CA ALA A 490 16.14 -0.69 -22.32
C ALA A 490 16.86 -2.01 -22.01
N VAL A 491 16.81 -2.48 -20.77
CA VAL A 491 17.42 -3.77 -20.40
C VAL A 491 16.58 -4.95 -20.89
N LYS A 492 15.25 -4.90 -20.74
CA LYS A 492 14.34 -5.99 -21.16
C LYS A 492 14.42 -6.29 -22.66
N PHE A 493 14.54 -5.27 -23.49
CA PHE A 493 14.50 -5.38 -24.96
C PHE A 493 15.81 -4.96 -25.64
N GLY A 494 16.86 -4.66 -24.88
CA GLY A 494 18.20 -4.36 -25.37
C GLY A 494 19.11 -5.57 -25.25
N GLY A 495 20.41 -5.32 -25.07
CA GLY A 495 21.40 -6.37 -24.84
C GLY A 495 22.45 -5.95 -23.82
N ARG A 496 23.64 -6.52 -23.96
CA ARG A 496 24.77 -6.35 -23.04
C ARG A 496 25.12 -4.87 -22.78
N VAL A 497 25.10 -4.04 -23.81
CA VAL A 497 25.48 -2.61 -23.71
C VAL A 497 24.53 -1.85 -22.78
N GLU A 498 23.23 -2.08 -22.91
CA GLU A 498 22.22 -1.47 -22.06
C GLU A 498 22.38 -1.93 -20.61
N TYR A 499 22.54 -3.24 -20.38
CA TYR A 499 22.76 -3.80 -19.05
C TYR A 499 24.01 -3.25 -18.36
N ASP A 500 25.17 -3.29 -19.01
CA ASP A 500 26.44 -2.80 -18.45
C ASP A 500 26.37 -1.31 -18.12
N THR A 501 25.60 -0.55 -18.88
CA THR A 501 25.36 0.88 -18.60
C THR A 501 24.55 1.07 -17.33
N ILE A 502 23.49 0.28 -17.14
CA ILE A 502 22.66 0.32 -15.93
C ILE A 502 23.45 -0.10 -14.69
N VAL A 503 24.29 -1.15 -14.78
CA VAL A 503 25.16 -1.58 -13.67
C VAL A 503 26.10 -0.44 -13.27
N LYS A 504 26.71 0.26 -14.23
CA LYS A 504 27.56 1.44 -13.95
C LYS A 504 26.78 2.56 -13.26
N ILE A 505 25.55 2.84 -13.70
CA ILE A 505 24.70 3.85 -13.05
C ILE A 505 24.43 3.46 -11.59
N PHE A 506 24.06 2.20 -11.36
CA PHE A 506 23.80 1.66 -10.03
C PHE A 506 25.03 1.79 -9.11
N GLU A 507 26.23 1.48 -9.61
CA GLU A 507 27.48 1.58 -8.84
C GLU A 507 27.91 3.02 -8.57
N LEU A 508 27.61 3.98 -9.46
CA LEU A 508 27.97 5.39 -9.31
C LEU A 508 27.15 6.14 -8.25
N ARG A 509 25.92 5.70 -7.95
CA ARG A 509 25.06 6.20 -6.85
C ARG A 509 24.92 7.74 -6.78
N ARG A 510 24.68 8.39 -7.92
CA ARG A 510 24.62 9.87 -7.99
C ARG A 510 23.43 10.46 -7.25
N THR A 511 22.26 9.81 -7.35
CA THR A 511 21.05 10.17 -6.60
C THR A 511 20.32 8.91 -6.16
N PRO A 512 19.55 8.95 -5.04
CA PRO A 512 18.70 7.84 -4.64
C PRO A 512 17.73 7.38 -5.74
N SER A 513 17.06 8.32 -6.42
CA SER A 513 16.12 8.02 -7.51
C SER A 513 16.77 7.29 -8.68
N GLU A 514 17.97 7.72 -9.10
CA GLU A 514 18.68 7.10 -10.21
C GLU A 514 19.19 5.70 -9.85
N GLN A 515 19.65 5.51 -8.62
CA GLN A 515 20.03 4.20 -8.11
C GLN A 515 18.84 3.24 -8.04
N LYS A 516 17.68 3.70 -7.57
CA LYS A 516 16.44 2.91 -7.52
C LYS A 516 15.96 2.51 -8.92
N ALA A 517 15.96 3.45 -9.87
CA ALA A 517 15.64 3.16 -11.26
C ALA A 517 16.59 2.10 -11.86
N ALA A 518 17.88 2.20 -11.55
CA ALA A 518 18.87 1.23 -12.01
C ALA A 518 18.70 -0.16 -11.37
N SER A 519 18.40 -0.25 -10.07
CA SER A 519 18.17 -1.55 -9.42
C SER A 519 16.97 -2.30 -10.00
N PHE A 520 15.88 -1.60 -10.32
CA PHE A 520 14.73 -2.20 -11.02
C PHE A 520 15.11 -2.69 -12.42
N ALA A 521 15.89 -1.90 -13.16
CA ALA A 521 16.29 -2.24 -14.52
C ALA A 521 17.27 -3.42 -14.58
N MET A 522 18.15 -3.59 -13.58
CA MET A 522 19.05 -4.76 -13.50
C MET A 522 18.28 -6.08 -13.49
N GLY A 523 17.09 -6.12 -12.88
CA GLY A 523 16.25 -7.31 -12.84
C GLY A 523 15.44 -7.59 -14.11
N ALA A 524 15.45 -6.69 -15.11
CA ALA A 524 14.51 -6.72 -16.23
C ALA A 524 14.95 -7.57 -17.44
N SER A 525 16.22 -8.01 -17.48
CA SER A 525 16.77 -8.77 -18.62
C SER A 525 15.99 -10.05 -18.90
N GLN A 526 15.87 -10.41 -20.18
CA GLN A 526 15.32 -11.70 -20.61
C GLN A 526 16.42 -12.71 -20.99
N ASP A 527 17.68 -12.27 -20.98
CA ASP A 527 18.85 -13.08 -21.30
C ASP A 527 19.33 -13.85 -20.05
N LEU A 528 19.42 -15.17 -20.16
CA LEU A 528 19.77 -16.06 -19.05
C LEU A 528 21.20 -15.85 -18.53
N GLU A 529 22.15 -15.46 -19.37
CA GLU A 529 23.53 -15.16 -18.96
C GLU A 529 23.56 -13.87 -18.14
N ILE A 530 22.86 -12.83 -18.60
CA ILE A 530 22.73 -11.56 -17.86
C ILE A 530 21.98 -11.77 -16.53
N ILE A 531 20.95 -12.61 -16.51
CA ILE A 531 20.22 -12.95 -15.29
C ILE A 531 21.17 -13.62 -14.29
N HIS A 532 21.97 -14.60 -14.74
CA HIS A 532 22.96 -15.27 -13.91
C HIS A 532 24.01 -14.30 -13.33
N GLU A 533 24.55 -13.42 -14.16
CA GLU A 533 25.49 -12.39 -13.69
C GLU A 533 24.85 -11.43 -12.68
N THR A 534 23.56 -11.11 -12.86
CA THR A 534 22.82 -10.29 -11.90
C THR A 534 22.66 -11.00 -10.56
N THR A 535 22.36 -12.31 -10.56
CA THR A 535 22.30 -13.09 -9.31
C THR A 535 23.68 -13.21 -8.66
N GLU A 536 24.76 -13.36 -9.44
CA GLU A 536 26.14 -13.35 -8.92
C GLU A 536 26.51 -11.98 -8.33
N PHE A 537 26.07 -10.88 -8.95
CA PHE A 537 26.24 -9.53 -8.43
C PHE A 537 25.55 -9.38 -7.05
N ILE A 538 24.31 -9.88 -6.91
CA ILE A 538 23.56 -9.84 -5.65
C ILE A 538 24.31 -10.59 -4.55
N VAL A 539 24.82 -11.78 -4.84
CA VAL A 539 25.54 -12.61 -3.87
C VAL A 539 26.87 -11.96 -3.44
N ASN A 540 27.63 -11.43 -4.41
CA ASN A 540 29.04 -11.08 -4.19
C ASN A 540 29.32 -9.58 -3.98
N LYS A 541 28.43 -8.69 -4.44
CA LYS A 541 28.71 -7.23 -4.52
C LYS A 541 27.62 -6.33 -3.94
N ALA A 542 26.36 -6.77 -3.91
CA ALA A 542 25.27 -5.93 -3.42
C ALA A 542 25.40 -5.67 -1.91
N ARG A 543 25.19 -4.41 -1.49
CA ARG A 543 25.11 -4.01 -0.09
C ARG A 543 23.78 -4.44 0.51
N ASP A 544 23.67 -4.49 1.84
CA ASP A 544 22.46 -4.95 2.52
C ASP A 544 21.23 -4.15 2.05
N GLN A 545 21.30 -2.82 2.09
CA GLN A 545 20.23 -1.93 1.62
C GLN A 545 19.81 -2.10 0.15
N ASP A 546 20.62 -2.77 -0.66
CA ASP A 546 20.37 -2.99 -2.09
C ASP A 546 19.71 -4.36 -2.37
N LEU A 547 19.73 -5.31 -1.43
CA LEU A 547 19.28 -6.69 -1.69
C LEU A 547 17.78 -6.79 -1.97
N ILE A 548 16.95 -6.19 -1.11
CA ILE A 548 15.49 -6.23 -1.26
C ILE A 548 15.03 -5.71 -2.64
N PRO A 549 15.42 -4.50 -3.08
CA PRO A 549 14.98 -4.01 -4.39
C PRO A 549 15.52 -4.85 -5.56
N LEU A 550 16.74 -5.39 -5.47
CA LEU A 550 17.30 -6.26 -6.52
C LEU A 550 16.56 -7.61 -6.60
N PHE A 551 16.29 -8.25 -5.46
CA PHE A 551 15.49 -9.48 -5.43
C PHE A 551 14.07 -9.24 -5.90
N ALA A 552 13.41 -8.16 -5.45
CA ALA A 552 12.07 -7.81 -5.92
C ALA A 552 12.03 -7.61 -7.45
N ALA A 553 13.04 -6.96 -8.02
CA ALA A 553 13.15 -6.77 -9.47
C ALA A 553 13.28 -8.09 -10.24
N LEU A 554 14.12 -9.03 -9.76
CA LEU A 554 14.23 -10.36 -10.38
C LEU A 554 12.94 -11.18 -10.19
N SER A 555 12.34 -11.15 -9.00
CA SER A 555 11.11 -11.89 -8.71
C SER A 555 9.91 -11.40 -9.55
N ALA A 556 9.87 -10.11 -9.88
CA ALA A 556 8.83 -9.54 -10.74
C ALA A 556 8.96 -9.99 -12.22
N ASN A 557 10.16 -10.28 -12.69
CA ASN A 557 10.43 -10.70 -14.06
C ASN A 557 10.23 -12.22 -14.24
N PHE A 558 9.34 -12.62 -15.15
CA PHE A 558 9.01 -14.04 -15.35
C PHE A 558 10.22 -14.89 -15.75
N ALA A 559 11.19 -14.33 -16.48
CA ALA A 559 12.39 -15.03 -16.90
C ALA A 559 13.37 -15.32 -15.74
N SER A 560 13.38 -14.49 -14.70
CA SER A 560 14.31 -14.60 -13.57
C SER A 560 13.65 -14.92 -12.23
N ARG A 561 12.31 -14.96 -12.15
CA ARG A 561 11.54 -15.24 -10.92
C ARG A 561 12.02 -16.49 -10.20
N ARG A 562 12.17 -17.61 -10.92
CA ARG A 562 12.70 -18.86 -10.36
C ARG A 562 14.17 -18.74 -9.94
N ALA A 563 14.99 -18.05 -10.73
CA ALA A 563 16.41 -17.83 -10.42
C ALA A 563 16.60 -16.99 -9.15
N ALA A 564 15.74 -16.00 -8.89
CA ALA A 564 15.77 -15.17 -7.69
C ALA A 564 15.61 -16.03 -6.42
N THR A 565 14.55 -16.84 -6.36
CA THR A 565 14.27 -17.73 -5.23
C THR A 565 15.35 -18.79 -5.06
N GLN A 566 15.82 -19.41 -6.16
CA GLN A 566 16.89 -20.39 -6.12
C GLN A 566 18.19 -19.79 -5.59
N THR A 567 18.56 -18.58 -6.04
CA THR A 567 19.74 -17.86 -5.56
C THR A 567 19.67 -17.59 -4.07
N PHE A 568 18.51 -17.12 -3.59
CA PHE A 568 18.27 -16.90 -2.17
C PHE A 568 18.42 -18.20 -1.36
N MET A 569 17.79 -19.30 -1.79
CA MET A 569 17.84 -20.58 -1.09
C MET A 569 19.24 -21.18 -1.10
N GLN A 570 19.96 -21.14 -2.22
CA GLN A 570 21.33 -21.67 -2.32
C GLN A 570 22.35 -20.91 -1.47
N ASN A 571 22.11 -19.61 -1.24
CA ASN A 571 22.97 -18.74 -0.44
C ASN A 571 22.31 -18.31 0.88
N TYR A 572 21.35 -19.10 1.37
CA TYR A 572 20.47 -18.73 2.47
C TYR A 572 21.26 -18.36 3.74
N ASP A 573 22.27 -19.15 4.13
CA ASP A 573 23.04 -18.89 5.34
C ASP A 573 23.83 -17.56 5.25
N THR A 574 24.27 -17.17 4.05
CA THR A 574 24.93 -15.88 3.81
C THR A 574 23.96 -14.73 4.01
N PHE A 575 22.79 -14.78 3.37
CA PHE A 575 21.78 -13.71 3.47
C PHE A 575 21.19 -13.62 4.88
N TYR A 576 20.89 -14.76 5.50
CA TYR A 576 20.43 -14.83 6.88
C TYR A 576 21.44 -14.17 7.83
N ASN A 577 22.74 -14.48 7.73
CA ASN A 577 23.73 -13.88 8.63
C ASN A 577 23.91 -12.37 8.45
N ARG A 578 23.65 -11.83 7.25
CA ARG A 578 23.66 -10.38 6.98
C ARG A 578 22.45 -9.66 7.60
N TYR A 579 21.30 -10.34 7.63
CA TYR A 579 20.01 -9.75 7.99
C TYR A 579 19.45 -10.17 9.36
N LYS A 580 20.03 -11.17 10.03
CA LYS A 580 19.46 -11.74 11.26
C LYS A 580 19.23 -10.73 12.39
N ASP A 581 19.91 -9.60 12.36
CA ASP A 581 19.78 -8.54 13.36
C ASP A 581 19.10 -7.27 12.79
N GLN A 582 18.57 -7.32 11.57
CA GLN A 582 17.84 -6.25 10.89
C GLN A 582 16.32 -6.52 10.94
N LEU A 583 15.52 -5.44 11.00
CA LEU A 583 14.06 -5.54 10.99
C LEU A 583 13.53 -6.09 9.65
N SER A 584 14.23 -5.80 8.55
CA SER A 584 13.82 -6.19 7.20
C SER A 584 14.11 -7.64 6.79
N LEU A 585 14.55 -8.53 7.69
CA LEU A 585 14.75 -9.95 7.35
C LEU A 585 13.49 -10.59 6.76
N GLY A 586 12.33 -10.35 7.38
CA GLY A 586 11.04 -10.85 6.88
C GLY A 586 10.68 -10.29 5.50
N VAL A 587 11.03 -9.03 5.25
CA VAL A 587 10.81 -8.35 3.96
C VAL A 587 11.70 -8.95 2.87
N LEU A 588 12.97 -9.26 3.18
CA LEU A 588 13.87 -9.96 2.26
C LEU A 588 13.33 -11.34 1.90
N VAL A 589 12.93 -12.14 2.90
CA VAL A 589 12.32 -13.46 2.67
C VAL A 589 11.10 -13.34 1.77
N SER A 590 10.21 -12.39 2.08
CA SER A 590 9.00 -12.12 1.29
C SER A 590 9.32 -11.72 -0.15
N ALA A 591 10.29 -10.82 -0.38
CA ALA A 591 10.70 -10.37 -1.71
C ALA A 591 11.19 -11.52 -2.62
N CYS A 592 11.75 -12.57 -2.02
CA CYS A 592 12.23 -13.76 -2.74
C CYS A 592 11.14 -14.81 -3.00
N LEU A 593 10.00 -14.78 -2.29
CA LEU A 593 9.00 -15.86 -2.32
C LEU A 593 7.62 -15.42 -2.85
N ASN A 594 7.29 -14.12 -2.79
CA ASN A 594 5.93 -13.61 -2.94
C ASN A 594 5.31 -13.64 -4.34
N TYR A 595 5.79 -14.43 -5.30
CA TYR A 595 5.32 -14.35 -6.70
C TYR A 595 4.78 -15.65 -7.30
N TYR A 596 4.77 -16.75 -6.55
CA TYR A 596 4.31 -18.03 -7.07
C TYR A 596 2.81 -18.25 -6.95
N SER A 597 2.28 -19.04 -7.88
CA SER A 597 0.86 -19.35 -8.03
C SER A 597 0.61 -20.82 -8.36
N SER A 598 1.57 -21.70 -8.04
CA SER A 598 1.44 -23.15 -8.24
C SER A 598 1.58 -23.93 -6.93
N GLN A 599 0.84 -25.03 -6.82
CA GLN A 599 0.94 -25.95 -5.68
C GLN A 599 2.32 -26.60 -5.56
N ALA A 600 3.01 -26.79 -6.70
CA ALA A 600 4.36 -27.35 -6.71
C ALA A 600 5.38 -26.39 -6.08
N ASP A 601 5.29 -25.09 -6.40
CA ASP A 601 6.17 -24.08 -5.81
C ASP A 601 5.92 -23.92 -4.31
N TYR A 602 4.64 -23.94 -3.89
CA TYR A 602 4.28 -23.99 -2.47
C TYR A 602 4.98 -25.15 -1.75
N GLN A 603 4.84 -26.38 -2.27
CA GLN A 603 5.42 -27.57 -1.65
C GLN A 603 6.95 -27.53 -1.61
N ALA A 604 7.59 -27.03 -2.66
CA ALA A 604 9.04 -26.91 -2.73
C ALA A 604 9.58 -25.92 -1.68
N ILE A 605 8.97 -24.74 -1.58
CA ILE A 605 9.35 -23.70 -0.62
C ILE A 605 9.08 -24.19 0.81
N GLU A 606 7.89 -24.72 1.08
CA GLU A 606 7.54 -25.25 2.39
C GLU A 606 8.51 -26.35 2.85
N THR A 607 8.84 -27.29 1.96
CA THR A 607 9.77 -28.38 2.26
C THR A 607 11.17 -27.88 2.58
N TYR A 608 11.65 -26.86 1.87
CA TYR A 608 12.96 -26.27 2.13
C TYR A 608 13.05 -25.61 3.50
N PHE A 609 12.02 -24.85 3.90
CA PHE A 609 12.04 -24.14 5.18
C PHE A 609 11.66 -24.99 6.39
N LYS A 610 11.04 -26.16 6.21
CA LYS A 610 10.69 -27.09 7.31
C LYS A 610 11.87 -27.49 8.20
N VAL A 611 13.09 -27.47 7.68
CA VAL A 611 14.32 -27.85 8.41
C VAL A 611 15.17 -26.65 8.83
N LYS A 612 14.70 -25.42 8.61
CA LYS A 612 15.41 -24.18 8.94
C LYS A 612 14.85 -23.57 10.22
N ASP A 613 15.70 -22.86 10.96
CA ASP A 613 15.24 -21.99 12.05
C ASP A 613 14.64 -20.72 11.46
N THR A 614 13.32 -20.62 11.52
CA THR A 614 12.55 -19.50 10.98
C THR A 614 12.05 -18.57 12.09
N SER A 615 12.48 -18.72 13.33
CA SER A 615 11.95 -18.00 14.50
C SER A 615 11.99 -16.46 14.38
N LYS A 616 12.92 -15.91 13.59
CA LYS A 616 13.07 -14.46 13.36
C LYS A 616 12.18 -13.88 12.24
N TYR A 617 11.51 -14.73 11.46
CA TYR A 617 10.73 -14.32 10.29
C TYR A 617 9.57 -15.29 10.02
N SER A 618 9.11 -15.97 11.06
CA SER A 618 8.12 -17.05 10.97
C SER A 618 6.81 -16.55 10.38
N HIS A 619 6.41 -15.31 10.72
CA HIS A 619 5.23 -14.66 10.17
C HIS A 619 5.40 -14.36 8.68
N ALA A 620 6.49 -13.72 8.29
CA ALA A 620 6.73 -13.38 6.89
C ALA A 620 6.75 -14.62 5.98
N LEU A 621 7.34 -15.72 6.44
CA LEU A 621 7.32 -16.99 5.71
C LEU A 621 5.90 -17.57 5.61
N ALA A 622 5.17 -17.64 6.72
CA ALA A 622 3.81 -18.16 6.74
C ALA A 622 2.86 -17.34 5.84
N GLN A 623 3.00 -16.01 5.88
CA GLN A 623 2.25 -15.08 5.05
C GLN A 623 2.58 -15.24 3.56
N SER A 624 3.85 -15.46 3.22
CA SER A 624 4.27 -15.75 1.85
C SER A 624 3.65 -17.06 1.35
N LEU A 625 3.64 -18.10 2.18
CA LEU A 625 3.05 -19.41 1.87
C LEU A 625 1.52 -19.34 1.70
N ASP A 626 0.82 -18.61 2.58
CA ASP A 626 -0.62 -18.34 2.45
C ASP A 626 -0.93 -17.65 1.13
N GLY A 627 -0.14 -16.64 0.75
CA GLY A 627 -0.30 -15.93 -0.52
C GLY A 627 -0.09 -16.82 -1.75
N ILE A 628 0.88 -17.74 -1.73
CA ILE A 628 1.07 -18.73 -2.82
C ILE A 628 -0.14 -19.66 -2.91
N LYS A 629 -0.62 -20.16 -1.78
CA LYS A 629 -1.79 -21.05 -1.71
C LYS A 629 -3.06 -20.37 -2.24
N ALA A 630 -3.32 -19.13 -1.85
CA ALA A 630 -4.46 -18.35 -2.32
C ALA A 630 -4.44 -18.16 -3.85
N ARG A 631 -3.27 -17.85 -4.42
CA ARG A 631 -3.09 -17.67 -5.86
C ARG A 631 -3.20 -18.98 -6.64
N SER A 632 -2.65 -20.08 -6.12
CA SER A 632 -2.82 -21.42 -6.73
C SER A 632 -4.30 -21.78 -6.82
N ALA A 633 -5.04 -21.63 -5.72
CA ALA A 633 -6.47 -21.86 -5.71
C ALA A 633 -7.22 -20.93 -6.69
N TYR A 634 -6.70 -19.72 -6.95
CA TYR A 634 -7.32 -18.77 -7.87
C TYR A 634 -7.15 -19.19 -9.33
N VAL A 635 -5.94 -19.58 -9.70
CA VAL A 635 -5.66 -20.14 -11.04
C VAL A 635 -6.56 -21.36 -11.30
N GLU A 636 -6.62 -22.30 -10.35
CA GLU A 636 -7.40 -23.54 -10.49
C GLU A 636 -8.90 -23.28 -10.73
N ARG A 637 -9.51 -22.36 -9.98
CA ARG A 637 -10.97 -22.14 -10.04
C ARG A 637 -11.41 -21.15 -11.11
N ALA A 638 -10.53 -20.25 -11.57
CA ALA A 638 -10.95 -19.06 -12.29
C ALA A 638 -10.42 -18.92 -13.73
N THR A 639 -9.50 -19.79 -14.16
CA THR A 639 -8.90 -19.72 -15.52
C THR A 639 -9.95 -19.81 -16.63
N ALA A 640 -10.99 -20.64 -16.46
CA ALA A 640 -12.05 -20.75 -17.46
C ALA A 640 -12.92 -19.49 -17.56
N ASP A 641 -13.26 -18.88 -16.42
CA ASP A 641 -14.08 -17.65 -16.36
C ASP A 641 -13.36 -16.46 -17.01
N ILE A 642 -12.08 -16.27 -16.71
CA ILE A 642 -11.32 -15.13 -17.25
C ILE A 642 -11.14 -15.26 -18.77
N LEU A 643 -10.90 -16.47 -19.30
CA LEU A 643 -10.79 -16.70 -20.74
C LEU A 643 -12.13 -16.50 -21.45
N ASP A 644 -13.23 -16.96 -20.88
CA ASP A 644 -14.58 -16.75 -21.43
C ASP A 644 -14.96 -15.26 -21.46
N TRP A 645 -14.58 -14.49 -20.42
CA TRP A 645 -14.78 -13.05 -20.42
C TRP A 645 -14.01 -12.38 -21.55
N PHE A 646 -12.74 -12.75 -21.78
CA PHE A 646 -11.97 -12.18 -22.88
C PHE A 646 -12.57 -12.53 -24.24
N HIS A 647 -12.95 -13.79 -24.50
CA HIS A 647 -13.59 -14.18 -25.76
C HIS A 647 -14.86 -13.37 -26.10
N LYS A 648 -15.57 -12.86 -25.08
CA LYS A 648 -16.80 -12.08 -25.25
C LYS A 648 -16.57 -10.58 -25.43
N ASN A 649 -15.47 -10.04 -24.90
CA ASN A 649 -15.30 -8.59 -24.75
C ASN A 649 -14.07 -8.03 -25.50
N ILE A 650 -13.09 -8.86 -25.87
CA ILE A 650 -11.79 -8.47 -26.46
C ILE A 650 -11.48 -9.32 -27.68
#